data_AF-A0A357LYD8-F1
#
_entry.id   AF-A0A357LYD8-F1
#
_cell.length_a   1.000
_cell.length_b   1.000
_cell.length_c   1.000
_cell.angle_alpha   90.00
_cell.angle_beta   90.00
_cell.angle_gamma   90.00
#
_symmetry.space_group_name_H-M   'P 1'
#
loop_
_entity.id
_entity.type
_entity.pdbx_description
1 polymer ?
#
loop_
_entity_poly.entity_id
_entity_poly.type
_entity_poly.pdbx_seq_one_letter_code
_entity_poly.pdbx_strand_id
1 'polypeptide(L)'
;MTRTILLRHVLPVSAALLAGLLAGCSNDSNRSSGFITVKVQAGQEDLDEAIIRHVAVTEGGDLQESQPGAVAYTPYISDAEGQVESVIVNDELSYFDVYGRQAGEYQVQTTRRCQLADGCGSYAFGEAMPVTGSPGWRTVAVGLSRNERIRLTPLTDLAAQLAYSMVYSESSAGDQQDSGWLTTGGYYSAYSTVQSVSQISRIFGITDVQTTEPADLTQLNDWRNANEAEATDSIRYGALLAAWQSYELEYTVTDDAEFFARAVGADMITNNAQIYQRGGDQTLSLYDLYARAADNLEKISVEGTALTGYVDTVVTGLRSDMASFADGALTTRIPAPLSELLGADLDAYELGLDRVKAFVDVLRDYETSFFEEGYRAELDSYMDQLDSIGDLHADDLDQLMLAYVHTFEFYRNCYLNSGCPAPDSSWTWLENYDYNAATATLTINDGEIEVTQGVADLNTTDDDDNPASSQAIDVFITGGYRIGNVQLSVDHTYESDSSDVISTPSGVRVFYGASFSTLQDPVSEPEIAYQLRWADASLYDVTTVGTETETELTGSYFILYRGVEDPSGAGEMHYNIESVVLNGRISDVVGDDSEDDQNISSVFVSAQSTNPAEYYADSQFASFNGFFSPSESSVYTDGYVSSGLVSYRTGSETINGQDVEYFDYYVKDGESYRYRFYPTVYRQDTGDSDRDGDRDEDVATFDYEQCDLSGGSSAPVVQGCEPKQRLYSERNMQEAINELWEVGVFSRPEIDGQGGYFVEFPVEAPDAHGCLALSPLPETLTSLDGTLYRPIVLGLNTLRATTEVILEYDGNTSTNEPKTLLDLSVSAPFLDVLEGTAALSHDYSAVSTSSDVYMGTGSNLDRLLINYSRSNETLETGDLDIYKDGVSLTLADGSEDVVNSEILTTGMLNKAVGAPLYHFYVDDDGLLNRCVTQNVAEADTQRETDDTVWVLNYRDVVYGRIAMENGVWIIRYIDGSWESLL
;
A
#
# COMPACT_ATOMS: atom_id res chain seq x y z
N MET A 1 16.54 25.25 -3.88
CA MET A 1 15.35 24.39 -3.70
C MET A 1 15.14 23.63 -5.00
N THR A 2 15.89 22.55 -5.17
CA THR A 2 15.76 21.61 -6.28
C THR A 2 14.62 20.68 -5.89
N ARG A 3 13.40 20.92 -6.42
CA ARG A 3 12.31 19.96 -6.37
C ARG A 3 12.72 18.80 -7.27
N THR A 4 13.24 17.74 -6.64
CA THR A 4 13.41 16.45 -7.30
C THR A 4 12.01 15.87 -7.42
N ILE A 5 11.43 15.95 -8.63
CA ILE A 5 10.25 15.16 -8.99
C ILE A 5 10.68 13.71 -8.85
N LEU A 6 10.25 13.10 -7.76
CA LEU A 6 10.34 11.67 -7.52
C LEU A 6 9.57 11.00 -8.65
N LEU A 7 10.28 10.62 -9.71
CA LEU A 7 9.86 9.50 -10.54
C LEU A 7 9.61 8.35 -9.55
N ARG A 8 8.33 7.99 -9.37
CA ARG A 8 7.90 6.68 -8.89
C ARG A 8 8.33 5.64 -9.92
N HIS A 9 9.63 5.43 -10.07
CA HIS A 9 10.16 4.13 -10.44
C HIS A 9 10.01 3.27 -9.20
N VAL A 10 8.91 2.53 -9.20
CA VAL A 10 8.73 1.33 -8.40
C VAL A 10 9.94 0.44 -8.70
N LEU A 11 10.96 0.51 -7.85
CA LEU A 11 11.89 -0.58 -7.58
C LEU A 11 11.27 -1.33 -6.39
N PRO A 12 10.46 -2.38 -6.61
CA PRO A 12 9.77 -3.07 -5.54
C PRO A 12 10.72 -4.16 -5.02
N VAL A 13 11.79 -3.78 -4.34
CA VAL A 13 12.70 -4.76 -3.71
C VAL A 13 13.00 -4.41 -2.25
N SER A 14 12.81 -3.15 -1.83
CA SER A 14 13.27 -2.70 -0.51
C SER A 14 12.15 -2.47 0.52
N ALA A 15 10.88 -2.34 0.09
CA ALA A 15 9.75 -2.10 1.00
C ALA A 15 9.10 -3.40 1.54
N ALA A 16 9.33 -4.54 0.87
CA ALA A 16 8.76 -5.84 1.21
C ALA A 16 9.30 -6.46 2.53
N LEU A 17 10.23 -5.79 3.22
CA LEU A 17 10.90 -6.31 4.42
C LEU A 17 10.47 -5.64 5.73
N LEU A 18 9.75 -4.51 5.70
CA LEU A 18 9.37 -3.81 6.93
C LEU A 18 8.02 -4.25 7.52
N ALA A 19 7.09 -4.76 6.73
CA ALA A 19 5.82 -5.28 7.25
C ALA A 19 6.00 -6.54 8.12
N GLY A 20 6.93 -7.43 7.76
CA GLY A 20 7.23 -8.64 8.54
C GLY A 20 8.07 -8.44 9.81
N LEU A 21 8.42 -7.20 10.17
CA LEU A 21 9.22 -6.89 11.37
C LEU A 21 8.38 -6.34 12.54
N LEU A 22 7.06 -6.22 12.38
CA LEU A 22 6.17 -5.61 13.37
C LEU A 22 5.22 -6.60 14.09
N ALA A 23 5.29 -7.90 13.79
CA ALA A 23 4.68 -8.93 14.63
C ALA A 23 5.31 -8.88 16.03
N GLY A 24 4.53 -8.39 16.99
CA GLY A 24 4.95 -8.21 18.37
C GLY A 24 5.54 -9.50 18.95
N CYS A 25 6.68 -9.35 19.63
CA CYS A 25 7.36 -10.39 20.39
C CYS A 25 6.43 -11.04 21.43
N SER A 26 5.69 -12.07 21.02
CA SER A 26 5.20 -13.12 21.93
C SER A 26 6.28 -14.20 22.00
N ASN A 27 6.85 -14.40 23.20
CA ASN A 27 7.93 -15.34 23.50
C ASN A 27 7.53 -16.83 23.31
N ASP A 28 7.33 -17.27 22.07
CA ASP A 28 7.43 -18.69 21.71
C ASP A 28 8.39 -18.87 20.54
N SER A 29 9.51 -19.50 20.86
CA SER A 29 10.63 -19.82 19.98
C SER A 29 10.22 -20.77 18.84
N ASN A 30 10.24 -20.32 17.57
CA ASN A 30 10.82 -21.04 16.40
C ASN A 30 10.41 -20.60 14.98
N ARG A 31 9.75 -19.46 14.72
CA ARG A 31 9.64 -18.99 13.32
C ARG A 31 10.92 -18.28 12.89
N SER A 32 11.88 -19.03 12.34
CA SER A 32 12.98 -18.44 11.58
C SER A 32 12.48 -18.11 10.17
N SER A 33 12.25 -16.83 9.88
CA SER A 33 12.04 -16.33 8.52
C SER A 33 13.28 -16.63 7.68
N GLY A 34 13.26 -17.74 6.93
CA GLY A 34 14.38 -18.22 6.14
C GLY A 34 13.93 -18.62 4.74
N PHE A 35 14.76 -18.34 3.75
CA PHE A 35 14.50 -18.78 2.38
C PHE A 35 14.72 -20.30 2.25
N ILE A 36 13.82 -20.96 1.54
CA ILE A 36 13.92 -22.37 1.17
C ILE A 36 13.91 -22.52 -0.35
N THR A 37 14.49 -23.61 -0.84
CA THR A 37 14.43 -23.98 -2.26
C THR A 37 13.41 -25.07 -2.42
N VAL A 38 12.49 -24.93 -3.38
CA VAL A 38 11.46 -25.91 -3.75
C VAL A 38 11.58 -26.25 -5.24
N LYS A 39 11.06 -27.40 -5.64
CA LYS A 39 11.08 -27.86 -7.03
C LYS A 39 9.68 -27.77 -7.62
N VAL A 40 9.50 -26.93 -8.62
CA VAL A 40 8.22 -26.85 -9.35
C VAL A 40 8.42 -27.51 -10.70
N GLN A 41 7.53 -28.42 -11.07
CA GLN A 41 7.61 -29.11 -12.35
C GLN A 41 6.29 -28.99 -13.10
N ALA A 42 6.35 -28.41 -14.30
CA ALA A 42 5.21 -28.11 -15.13
C ALA A 42 4.85 -29.27 -16.08
N GLY A 43 3.55 -29.54 -16.22
CA GLY A 43 3.01 -30.52 -17.15
C GLY A 43 3.43 -31.97 -16.86
N GLN A 44 3.72 -32.71 -17.93
CA GLN A 44 4.21 -34.10 -17.92
C GLN A 44 5.71 -34.17 -18.15
N GLU A 45 6.46 -33.25 -17.51
CA GLU A 45 7.89 -33.03 -17.82
C GLU A 45 8.10 -32.68 -19.30
N ASP A 46 7.13 -31.93 -19.83
CA ASP A 46 6.97 -31.71 -21.26
C ASP A 46 7.04 -30.23 -21.65
N LEU A 47 7.20 -29.30 -20.72
CA LEU A 47 7.27 -27.86 -20.96
C LEU A 47 8.69 -27.32 -20.82
N ASP A 48 9.37 -27.13 -21.95
CA ASP A 48 10.73 -26.57 -22.01
C ASP A 48 10.66 -25.06 -22.27
N GLU A 49 11.56 -24.29 -21.66
CA GLU A 49 11.67 -22.83 -21.84
C GLU A 49 10.40 -22.06 -21.46
N ALA A 50 9.61 -22.55 -20.48
CA ALA A 50 8.42 -21.86 -19.96
C ALA A 50 8.77 -20.96 -18.78
N ILE A 51 8.04 -19.84 -18.61
CA ILE A 51 8.18 -18.97 -17.45
C ILE A 51 7.29 -19.50 -16.33
N ILE A 52 7.89 -19.93 -15.23
CA ILE A 52 7.21 -20.26 -13.98
C ILE A 52 7.41 -19.09 -13.02
N ARG A 53 6.32 -18.52 -12.51
CA ARG A 53 6.39 -17.38 -11.58
C ARG A 53 6.00 -17.84 -10.19
N HIS A 54 6.75 -17.39 -9.19
CA HIS A 54 6.37 -17.47 -7.79
C HIS A 54 5.73 -16.15 -7.36
N VAL A 55 4.55 -16.22 -6.74
CA VAL A 55 3.82 -15.08 -6.17
C VAL A 55 3.56 -15.39 -4.71
N ALA A 56 3.90 -14.46 -3.82
CA ALA A 56 3.59 -14.62 -2.40
C ALA A 56 2.09 -14.49 -2.18
N VAL A 57 1.56 -15.25 -1.22
CA VAL A 57 0.19 -15.09 -0.73
C VAL A 57 0.25 -14.17 0.49
N THR A 58 -0.55 -13.11 0.49
CA THR A 58 -0.60 -12.14 1.60
C THR A 58 -1.26 -12.76 2.83
N GLU A 59 -1.13 -12.10 3.97
CA GLU A 59 -1.82 -12.49 5.21
C GLU A 59 -3.36 -12.45 5.06
N GLY A 60 -3.89 -11.70 4.09
CA GLY A 60 -5.30 -11.71 3.71
C GLY A 60 -5.72 -12.92 2.85
N GLY A 61 -4.78 -13.78 2.44
CA GLY A 61 -5.04 -14.91 1.55
C GLY A 61 -5.20 -14.53 0.08
N ASP A 62 -4.84 -13.30 -0.30
CA ASP A 62 -4.81 -12.84 -1.69
C ASP A 62 -3.38 -12.94 -2.28
N LEU A 63 -3.25 -12.80 -3.60
CA LEU A 63 -1.94 -12.73 -4.23
C LEU A 63 -1.30 -11.37 -3.98
N GLN A 64 -0.01 -11.35 -3.67
CA GLN A 64 0.71 -10.10 -3.51
C GLN A 64 0.73 -9.32 -4.83
N GLU A 65 0.31 -8.06 -4.79
CA GLU A 65 0.33 -7.15 -5.93
C GLU A 65 1.44 -6.10 -5.80
N SER A 66 2.06 -5.74 -6.91
CA SER A 66 3.02 -4.64 -7.03
C SER A 66 2.32 -3.28 -7.25
N GLN A 67 1.14 -3.34 -7.85
CA GLN A 67 0.20 -2.25 -8.10
C GLN A 67 -1.16 -2.89 -8.42
N PRO A 68 -2.28 -2.16 -8.29
CA PRO A 68 -3.61 -2.73 -8.47
C PRO A 68 -3.74 -3.56 -9.75
N GLY A 69 -4.07 -4.85 -9.61
CA GLY A 69 -4.24 -5.80 -10.71
C GLY A 69 -2.95 -6.39 -11.31
N ALA A 70 -1.77 -6.03 -10.81
CA ALA A 70 -0.49 -6.60 -11.23
C ALA A 70 0.20 -7.33 -10.09
N VAL A 71 0.22 -8.66 -10.16
CA VAL A 71 0.90 -9.51 -9.19
C VAL A 71 2.40 -9.20 -9.11
N ALA A 72 2.95 -9.17 -7.90
CA ALA A 72 4.38 -9.10 -7.65
C ALA A 72 4.96 -10.52 -7.72
N TYR A 73 5.89 -10.75 -8.65
CA TYR A 73 6.37 -12.10 -8.91
C TYR A 73 7.88 -12.21 -9.08
N THR A 74 8.39 -13.41 -8.82
CA THR A 74 9.76 -13.83 -9.17
C THR A 74 9.70 -14.86 -10.31
N PRO A 75 10.23 -14.57 -11.51
CA PRO A 75 10.20 -15.49 -12.64
C PRO A 75 11.36 -16.51 -12.60
N TYR A 76 11.11 -17.69 -13.16
CA TYR A 76 12.05 -18.78 -13.38
C TYR A 76 11.81 -19.40 -14.76
N ILE A 77 12.84 -19.87 -15.45
CA ILE A 77 12.71 -20.55 -16.75
C ILE A 77 12.88 -22.06 -16.54
N SER A 78 11.91 -22.83 -17.06
CA SER A 78 11.93 -24.30 -16.94
C SER A 78 12.96 -24.95 -17.86
N ASP A 79 13.56 -26.03 -17.38
CA ASP A 79 14.43 -26.89 -18.19
C ASP A 79 13.64 -27.85 -19.10
N ALA A 80 14.35 -28.72 -19.82
CA ALA A 80 13.77 -29.69 -20.77
C ALA A 80 12.87 -30.76 -20.10
N GLU A 81 12.95 -30.89 -18.78
CA GLU A 81 12.09 -31.70 -17.92
C GLU A 81 10.95 -30.87 -17.29
N GLY A 82 10.77 -29.62 -17.70
CA GLY A 82 9.78 -28.70 -17.19
C GLY A 82 9.98 -28.29 -15.73
N GLN A 83 11.19 -28.42 -15.20
CA GLN A 83 11.49 -28.20 -13.79
C GLN A 83 12.15 -26.83 -13.56
N VAL A 84 11.83 -26.21 -12.42
CA VAL A 84 12.57 -25.07 -11.86
C VAL A 84 12.91 -25.32 -10.39
N GLU A 85 14.04 -24.80 -9.95
CA GLU A 85 14.38 -24.69 -8.52
C GLU A 85 14.06 -23.27 -8.06
N SER A 86 12.89 -23.10 -7.44
CA SER A 86 12.41 -21.80 -6.97
C SER A 86 12.89 -21.54 -5.55
N VAL A 87 13.27 -20.29 -5.26
CA VAL A 87 13.66 -19.84 -3.92
C VAL A 87 12.52 -19.00 -3.37
N ILE A 88 11.90 -19.51 -2.31
CA ILE A 88 10.72 -18.90 -1.68
C ILE A 88 11.00 -18.56 -0.23
N VAL A 89 10.22 -17.63 0.33
CA VAL A 89 10.17 -17.42 1.78
C VAL A 89 9.44 -18.63 2.39
N ASN A 90 9.88 -19.07 3.56
CA ASN A 90 9.24 -20.16 4.29
C ASN A 90 7.92 -19.68 4.94
N ASP A 91 6.92 -19.48 4.09
CA ASP A 91 5.57 -19.04 4.43
C ASP A 91 4.59 -20.22 4.44
N GLU A 92 3.42 -20.03 5.03
CA GLU A 92 2.40 -21.09 5.13
C GLU A 92 1.79 -21.44 3.77
N LEU A 93 1.63 -20.45 2.88
CA LEU A 93 1.05 -20.62 1.54
C LEU A 93 2.02 -20.14 0.45
N SER A 94 2.11 -20.88 -0.63
CA SER A 94 2.91 -20.48 -1.81
C SER A 94 2.14 -20.70 -3.09
N TYR A 95 2.14 -19.71 -3.98
CA TYR A 95 1.46 -19.75 -5.28
C TYR A 95 2.47 -19.77 -6.43
N PHE A 96 2.19 -20.59 -7.44
CA PHE A 96 2.94 -20.64 -8.67
C PHE A 96 2.01 -20.68 -9.90
N ASP A 97 2.44 -20.05 -10.98
CA ASP A 97 1.79 -20.14 -12.29
C ASP A 97 2.79 -20.32 -13.43
N VAL A 98 2.31 -20.73 -14.62
CA VAL A 98 3.15 -20.96 -15.81
C VAL A 98 2.64 -20.24 -17.05
N TYR A 99 3.58 -19.65 -17.80
CA TYR A 99 3.35 -18.97 -19.06
C TYR A 99 4.34 -19.39 -20.14
N GLY A 100 3.90 -19.32 -21.40
CA GLY A 100 4.75 -19.58 -22.56
C GLY A 100 5.54 -18.33 -22.98
N ARG A 101 6.55 -18.55 -23.82
CA ARG A 101 7.46 -17.59 -24.45
C ARG A 101 7.42 -17.77 -25.96
N GLN A 102 7.35 -16.69 -26.73
CA GLN A 102 7.50 -16.75 -28.18
C GLN A 102 8.97 -16.72 -28.62
N ALA A 103 9.22 -17.15 -29.87
CA ALA A 103 10.56 -17.13 -30.45
C ALA A 103 10.97 -15.69 -30.76
N GLY A 104 12.06 -15.23 -30.12
CA GLY A 104 12.75 -13.98 -30.45
C GLY A 104 14.04 -14.22 -31.23
N GLU A 105 14.81 -13.15 -31.48
CA GLU A 105 16.14 -13.28 -32.08
C GLU A 105 17.14 -13.98 -31.14
N TYR A 106 16.91 -13.88 -29.83
CA TYR A 106 17.71 -14.46 -28.73
C TYR A 106 16.88 -15.33 -27.77
N GLN A 107 15.55 -15.18 -27.80
CA GLN A 107 14.64 -15.92 -26.94
C GLN A 107 14.22 -17.26 -27.56
N VAL A 108 14.44 -18.35 -26.82
CA VAL A 108 13.93 -19.66 -27.20
C VAL A 108 12.44 -19.73 -26.92
N GLN A 109 11.67 -20.14 -27.93
CA GLN A 109 10.24 -20.36 -27.79
C GLN A 109 9.96 -21.50 -26.83
N THR A 110 9.00 -21.31 -25.92
CA THR A 110 8.48 -22.40 -25.10
C THR A 110 7.97 -23.51 -26.00
N THR A 111 8.39 -24.73 -25.69
CA THR A 111 7.86 -25.91 -26.37
C THR A 111 7.18 -26.83 -25.40
N ARG A 112 6.13 -27.50 -25.88
CA ARG A 112 5.45 -28.57 -25.17
C ARG A 112 5.63 -29.87 -25.94
N ARG A 113 5.96 -30.99 -25.30
CA ARG A 113 6.01 -32.30 -25.99
C ARG A 113 4.60 -32.77 -26.35
N CYS A 114 4.41 -33.28 -27.56
CA CYS A 114 3.13 -33.87 -27.94
C CYS A 114 2.92 -35.24 -27.26
N GLN A 115 1.89 -35.32 -26.40
CA GLN A 115 1.56 -36.52 -25.62
C GLN A 115 0.47 -37.37 -26.28
N LEU A 116 0.01 -36.98 -27.49
CA LEU A 116 -1.01 -37.69 -28.26
C LEU A 116 -0.39 -38.69 -29.25
N ALA A 117 -0.78 -39.95 -29.16
CA ALA A 117 -0.28 -41.04 -30.00
C ALA A 117 -0.56 -40.82 -31.50
N ASP A 118 -1.68 -40.17 -31.82
CA ASP A 118 -2.04 -39.80 -33.19
C ASP A 118 -1.38 -38.48 -33.65
N GLY A 119 -0.65 -37.80 -32.77
CA GLY A 119 -0.06 -36.48 -32.99
C GLY A 119 -0.94 -35.32 -32.52
N CYS A 120 -0.32 -34.15 -32.38
CA CYS A 120 -0.90 -32.89 -31.92
C CYS A 120 -0.99 -31.93 -33.11
N GLY A 121 -1.99 -32.16 -33.97
CA GLY A 121 -2.11 -31.42 -35.24
C GLY A 121 -1.02 -31.82 -36.24
N SER A 122 -0.05 -30.95 -36.49
CA SER A 122 1.07 -31.22 -37.40
C SER A 122 2.26 -31.91 -36.75
N TYR A 123 2.28 -32.01 -35.41
CA TYR A 123 3.39 -32.56 -34.64
C TYR A 123 3.15 -34.03 -34.32
N ALA A 124 4.15 -34.88 -34.56
CA ALA A 124 4.08 -36.30 -34.23
C ALA A 124 4.13 -36.55 -32.71
N PHE A 125 3.73 -37.74 -32.28
CA PHE A 125 3.89 -38.16 -30.88
C PHE A 125 5.36 -38.04 -30.43
N GLY A 126 5.60 -37.34 -29.32
CA GLY A 126 6.94 -37.05 -28.80
C GLY A 126 7.66 -35.88 -29.45
N GLU A 127 7.09 -35.26 -30.47
CA GLU A 127 7.65 -34.05 -31.07
C GLU A 127 7.34 -32.81 -30.21
N ALA A 128 8.30 -31.91 -30.09
CA ALA A 128 8.12 -30.63 -29.42
C ALA A 128 7.25 -29.71 -30.30
N MET A 129 6.12 -29.27 -29.77
CA MET A 129 5.25 -28.28 -30.39
C MET A 129 5.46 -26.91 -29.75
N PRO A 130 5.54 -25.83 -30.52
CA PRO A 130 5.64 -24.48 -29.99
C PRO A 130 4.37 -24.11 -29.23
N VAL A 131 4.54 -23.52 -28.05
CA VAL A 131 3.45 -22.97 -27.26
C VAL A 131 3.39 -21.48 -27.58
N THR A 132 2.42 -21.07 -28.37
CA THR A 132 2.25 -19.66 -28.79
C THR A 132 1.31 -18.87 -27.90
N GLY A 133 0.60 -19.54 -26.98
CA GLY A 133 -0.27 -18.93 -25.98
C GLY A 133 -0.12 -19.68 -24.65
N SER A 134 -0.11 -18.94 -23.55
CA SER A 134 0.17 -19.47 -22.21
C SER A 134 -0.74 -20.65 -21.83
N PRO A 135 -0.24 -21.69 -21.12
CA PRO A 135 -1.09 -22.70 -20.49
C PRO A 135 -1.97 -22.11 -19.38
N GLY A 136 -1.51 -21.05 -18.71
CA GLY A 136 -2.23 -20.34 -17.66
C GLY A 136 -2.51 -21.16 -16.41
N TRP A 137 -1.79 -22.27 -16.19
CA TRP A 137 -2.03 -23.18 -15.07
C TRP A 137 -1.45 -22.64 -13.78
N ARG A 138 -2.12 -22.95 -12.67
CA ARG A 138 -1.76 -22.52 -11.32
C ARG A 138 -1.58 -23.70 -10.38
N THR A 139 -0.87 -23.47 -9.29
CA THR A 139 -0.81 -24.38 -8.14
C THR A 139 -0.60 -23.56 -6.87
N VAL A 140 -1.28 -23.95 -5.78
CA VAL A 140 -1.12 -23.36 -4.45
C VAL A 140 -0.86 -24.47 -3.47
N ALA A 141 0.19 -24.34 -2.66
CA ALA A 141 0.62 -25.36 -1.70
C ALA A 141 0.68 -24.79 -0.28
N VAL A 142 0.48 -25.68 0.69
CA VAL A 142 0.56 -25.38 2.14
C VAL A 142 1.84 -26.00 2.71
N GLY A 143 2.57 -25.25 3.53
CA GLY A 143 3.65 -25.77 4.38
C GLY A 143 4.83 -26.39 3.63
N LEU A 144 5.26 -25.78 2.51
CA LEU A 144 6.32 -26.34 1.67
C LEU A 144 7.64 -26.52 2.42
N SER A 145 8.25 -27.68 2.25
CA SER A 145 9.54 -28.04 2.81
C SER A 145 10.69 -27.87 1.82
N ARG A 146 11.92 -27.72 2.34
CA ARG A 146 13.12 -27.65 1.50
C ARG A 146 13.25 -28.89 0.59
N ASN A 147 13.43 -28.64 -0.71
CA ASN A 147 13.52 -29.59 -1.82
C ASN A 147 12.24 -30.39 -2.06
N GLU A 148 11.11 -29.97 -1.48
CA GLU A 148 9.81 -30.53 -1.83
C GLU A 148 9.50 -30.26 -3.30
N ARG A 149 8.85 -31.24 -3.95
CA ARG A 149 8.49 -31.16 -5.37
C ARG A 149 6.99 -31.02 -5.50
N ILE A 150 6.56 -29.97 -6.20
CA ILE A 150 5.16 -29.74 -6.53
C ILE A 150 4.95 -29.74 -8.04
N ARG A 151 3.74 -30.14 -8.43
CA ARG A 151 3.28 -30.18 -9.81
C ARG A 151 2.51 -28.92 -10.16
N LEU A 152 2.67 -28.51 -11.41
CA LEU A 152 1.94 -27.41 -12.00
C LEU A 152 1.29 -27.92 -13.30
N THR A 153 0.01 -28.28 -13.22
CA THR A 153 -0.75 -28.96 -14.27
C THR A 153 -2.16 -28.36 -14.36
N PRO A 154 -2.95 -28.68 -15.41
CA PRO A 154 -4.34 -28.26 -15.43
C PRO A 154 -5.17 -28.75 -14.24
N LEU A 155 -4.83 -29.89 -13.63
CA LEU A 155 -5.57 -30.38 -12.46
C LEU A 155 -5.23 -29.60 -11.20
N THR A 156 -3.96 -29.18 -11.02
CA THR A 156 -3.61 -28.29 -9.91
C THR A 156 -4.23 -26.90 -10.11
N ASP A 157 -4.44 -26.47 -11.36
CA ASP A 157 -5.14 -25.21 -11.65
C ASP A 157 -6.61 -25.26 -11.21
N LEU A 158 -7.31 -26.38 -11.47
CA LEU A 158 -8.67 -26.59 -10.93
C LEU A 158 -8.66 -26.54 -9.40
N ALA A 159 -7.66 -27.15 -8.75
CA ALA A 159 -7.54 -27.15 -7.30
C ALA A 159 -7.29 -25.73 -6.76
N ALA A 160 -6.43 -24.94 -7.41
CA ALA A 160 -6.19 -23.54 -7.04
C ALA A 160 -7.45 -22.69 -7.20
N GLN A 161 -8.21 -22.86 -8.28
CA GLN A 161 -9.48 -22.15 -8.49
C GLN A 161 -10.52 -22.47 -7.40
N LEU A 162 -10.66 -23.75 -7.06
CA LEU A 162 -11.53 -24.18 -5.98
C LEU A 162 -11.04 -23.61 -4.64
N ALA A 163 -9.74 -23.66 -4.35
CA ALA A 163 -9.17 -23.21 -3.09
C ALA A 163 -9.39 -21.71 -2.83
N TYR A 164 -9.36 -20.89 -3.87
CA TYR A 164 -9.65 -19.46 -3.77
C TYR A 164 -11.14 -19.17 -3.55
N SER A 165 -12.01 -20.00 -4.14
CA SER A 165 -13.45 -19.70 -4.24
C SER A 165 -14.31 -20.44 -3.21
N MET A 166 -13.84 -21.58 -2.71
CA MET A 166 -14.62 -22.50 -1.91
C MET A 166 -13.81 -23.18 -0.80
N VAL A 167 -14.50 -23.56 0.28
CA VAL A 167 -13.99 -24.39 1.38
C VAL A 167 -15.02 -25.48 1.72
N TYR A 168 -14.57 -26.65 2.15
CA TYR A 168 -15.47 -27.75 2.51
C TYR A 168 -15.62 -27.85 4.03
N SER A 169 -16.84 -27.62 4.53
CA SER A 169 -17.18 -27.86 5.93
C SER A 169 -17.54 -29.33 6.16
N GLU A 170 -16.77 -30.00 7.02
CA GLU A 170 -16.98 -31.40 7.45
C GLU A 170 -18.08 -31.53 8.51
N SER A 171 -18.55 -30.41 9.04
CA SER A 171 -19.54 -30.35 10.11
C SER A 171 -20.93 -30.77 9.63
N SER A 172 -21.77 -31.17 10.58
CA SER A 172 -23.19 -31.37 10.31
C SER A 172 -23.92 -30.03 10.38
N ALA A 173 -24.84 -29.78 9.42
CA ALA A 173 -25.63 -28.56 9.42
C ALA A 173 -26.40 -28.37 10.75
N GLY A 174 -26.34 -27.16 11.29
CA GLY A 174 -26.95 -26.74 12.55
C GLY A 174 -27.42 -25.28 12.51
N ASP A 175 -27.85 -24.74 13.64
CA ASP A 175 -28.46 -23.40 13.70
C ASP A 175 -27.48 -22.27 13.31
N GLN A 176 -26.16 -22.48 13.45
CA GLN A 176 -25.05 -21.57 13.11
C GLN A 176 -23.86 -22.31 12.51
N GLN A 177 -24.16 -23.35 11.73
CA GLN A 177 -23.16 -24.24 11.14
C GLN A 177 -23.67 -24.69 9.78
N ASP A 178 -22.95 -24.33 8.73
CA ASP A 178 -23.20 -24.85 7.39
C ASP A 178 -22.36 -26.11 7.15
N SER A 179 -22.71 -26.90 6.13
CA SER A 179 -22.05 -28.17 5.81
C SER A 179 -21.83 -28.30 4.31
N GLY A 180 -20.76 -28.99 3.91
CA GLY A 180 -20.43 -29.19 2.50
C GLY A 180 -19.62 -28.03 1.93
N TRP A 181 -19.67 -27.85 0.61
CA TRP A 181 -18.94 -26.79 -0.07
C TRP A 181 -19.60 -25.43 0.17
N LEU A 182 -18.82 -24.49 0.68
CA LEU A 182 -19.20 -23.13 1.01
C LEU A 182 -18.33 -22.18 0.21
N THR A 183 -18.87 -21.03 -0.20
CA THR A 183 -18.08 -19.99 -0.87
C THR A 183 -17.24 -19.23 0.15
N THR A 184 -15.95 -19.09 -0.10
CA THR A 184 -15.05 -18.23 0.69
C THR A 184 -15.24 -16.76 0.35
N GLY A 185 -15.69 -16.44 -0.86
CA GLY A 185 -15.79 -15.06 -1.36
C GLY A 185 -14.46 -14.46 -1.83
N GLY A 186 -13.42 -15.27 -1.97
CA GLY A 186 -12.15 -14.89 -2.60
C GLY A 186 -11.00 -14.72 -1.61
N TYR A 187 -10.40 -15.84 -1.18
CA TYR A 187 -9.12 -15.90 -0.47
C TYR A 187 -8.63 -17.35 -0.40
N TYR A 188 -7.32 -17.56 -0.28
CA TYR A 188 -6.71 -18.85 0.01
C TYR A 188 -6.60 -19.08 1.53
N SER A 189 -6.87 -20.30 1.98
CA SER A 189 -6.62 -20.76 3.35
C SER A 189 -5.94 -22.12 3.32
N ALA A 190 -5.34 -22.53 4.45
CA ALA A 190 -4.76 -23.87 4.57
C ALA A 190 -5.80 -24.96 4.29
N TYR A 191 -7.00 -24.85 4.87
CA TYR A 191 -8.09 -25.80 4.68
C TYR A 191 -8.55 -25.86 3.22
N SER A 192 -8.88 -24.71 2.62
CA SER A 192 -9.37 -24.68 1.24
C SER A 192 -8.35 -25.24 0.26
N THR A 193 -7.06 -25.01 0.49
CA THR A 193 -5.97 -25.51 -0.36
C THR A 193 -5.86 -27.04 -0.31
N VAL A 194 -5.67 -27.63 0.87
CA VAL A 194 -5.50 -29.10 0.99
C VAL A 194 -6.77 -29.86 0.61
N GLN A 195 -7.95 -29.31 0.94
CA GLN A 195 -9.22 -29.92 0.56
C GLN A 195 -9.46 -29.87 -0.94
N SER A 196 -9.10 -28.78 -1.61
CA SER A 196 -9.27 -28.67 -3.07
C SER A 196 -8.34 -29.61 -3.82
N VAL A 197 -7.08 -29.74 -3.40
CA VAL A 197 -6.15 -30.75 -3.94
C VAL A 197 -6.73 -32.16 -3.75
N SER A 198 -7.24 -32.47 -2.56
CA SER A 198 -7.88 -33.77 -2.25
C SER A 198 -9.12 -34.03 -3.10
N GLN A 199 -9.97 -33.01 -3.28
CA GLN A 199 -11.20 -33.10 -4.06
C GLN A 199 -10.91 -33.42 -5.53
N ILE A 200 -9.99 -32.67 -6.15
CA ILE A 200 -9.59 -32.90 -7.54
C ILE A 200 -8.95 -34.29 -7.68
N SER A 201 -8.03 -34.66 -6.79
CA SER A 201 -7.39 -35.99 -6.77
C SER A 201 -8.43 -37.12 -6.76
N ARG A 202 -9.46 -37.01 -5.91
CA ARG A 202 -10.53 -38.02 -5.81
C ARG A 202 -11.51 -38.03 -6.98
N ILE A 203 -11.76 -36.89 -7.62
CA ILE A 203 -12.58 -36.79 -8.84
C ILE A 203 -11.88 -37.49 -9.99
N PHE A 204 -10.58 -37.21 -10.20
CA PHE A 204 -9.81 -37.74 -11.33
C PHE A 204 -9.17 -39.11 -11.04
N GLY A 205 -9.24 -39.58 -9.79
CA GLY A 205 -8.74 -40.89 -9.38
C GLY A 205 -7.21 -40.95 -9.41
N ILE A 206 -6.57 -39.87 -9.01
CA ILE A 206 -5.11 -39.74 -8.82
C ILE A 206 -4.83 -39.70 -7.33
N THR A 207 -3.69 -40.24 -6.88
CA THR A 207 -3.34 -40.23 -5.45
C THR A 207 -3.27 -38.82 -4.90
N ASP A 208 -2.47 -37.96 -5.55
CA ASP A 208 -2.34 -36.55 -5.22
C ASP A 208 -1.90 -35.77 -6.47
N VAL A 209 -2.76 -34.90 -6.99
CA VAL A 209 -2.46 -34.12 -8.20
C VAL A 209 -1.31 -33.13 -8.03
N GLN A 210 -0.98 -32.73 -6.80
CA GLN A 210 0.08 -31.78 -6.48
C GLN A 210 1.44 -32.43 -6.30
N THR A 211 1.53 -33.70 -5.89
CA THR A 211 2.80 -34.37 -5.61
C THR A 211 3.09 -35.59 -6.50
N THR A 212 2.07 -36.32 -6.97
CA THR A 212 2.24 -37.46 -7.89
C THR A 212 2.91 -36.99 -9.19
N GLU A 213 3.95 -37.70 -9.61
CA GLU A 213 4.59 -37.47 -10.91
C GLU A 213 3.70 -37.97 -12.06
N PRO A 214 3.21 -37.09 -12.95
CA PRO A 214 2.51 -37.54 -14.14
C PRO A 214 3.51 -38.15 -15.13
N ALA A 215 3.24 -39.36 -15.62
CA ALA A 215 4.12 -40.01 -16.58
C ALA A 215 4.17 -39.25 -17.91
N ASP A 216 5.36 -38.95 -18.41
CA ASP A 216 5.57 -38.64 -19.83
C ASP A 216 5.25 -39.89 -20.65
N LEU A 217 4.20 -39.82 -21.49
CA LEU A 217 3.74 -40.98 -22.25
C LEU A 217 4.76 -41.39 -23.33
N THR A 218 5.66 -40.50 -23.70
CA THR A 218 6.74 -40.77 -24.67
C THR A 218 7.89 -41.55 -24.03
N GLN A 219 7.97 -41.51 -22.69
CA GLN A 219 9.00 -42.14 -21.86
C GLN A 219 8.44 -43.23 -20.93
N LEU A 220 7.29 -43.84 -21.28
CA LEU A 220 6.68 -44.92 -20.48
C LEU A 220 7.63 -46.07 -20.11
N ASN A 221 8.70 -46.25 -20.89
CA ASN A 221 9.72 -47.27 -20.64
C ASN A 221 10.50 -47.06 -19.33
N ASP A 222 10.52 -45.86 -18.78
CA ASP A 222 11.25 -45.55 -17.55
C ASP A 222 10.52 -46.10 -16.31
N TRP A 223 9.20 -46.30 -16.42
CA TRP A 223 8.35 -46.90 -15.39
C TRP A 223 8.48 -48.43 -15.26
N ARG A 224 9.30 -49.09 -16.11
CA ARG A 224 9.47 -50.57 -16.09
C ARG A 224 9.96 -51.13 -14.76
N ASN A 225 10.67 -50.33 -13.96
CA ASN A 225 11.23 -50.72 -12.67
C ASN A 225 10.48 -50.11 -11.47
N ALA A 226 9.48 -49.26 -11.71
CA ALA A 226 8.66 -48.68 -10.65
C ALA A 226 7.73 -49.75 -10.06
N ASN A 227 7.24 -49.47 -8.85
CA ASN A 227 6.26 -50.34 -8.22
C ASN A 227 4.92 -50.23 -8.98
N GLU A 228 4.12 -51.31 -9.01
CA GLU A 228 2.89 -51.36 -9.83
C GLU A 228 1.89 -50.26 -9.49
N ALA A 229 1.72 -49.91 -8.21
CA ALA A 229 0.78 -48.88 -7.78
C ALA A 229 1.23 -47.48 -8.22
N GLU A 230 2.49 -47.14 -7.99
CA GLU A 230 3.12 -45.90 -8.43
C GLU A 230 3.09 -45.78 -9.95
N ALA A 231 3.51 -46.81 -10.68
CA ALA A 231 3.49 -46.81 -12.13
C ALA A 231 2.06 -46.64 -12.68
N THR A 232 1.08 -47.33 -12.12
CA THR A 232 -0.31 -47.21 -12.60
C THR A 232 -0.93 -45.86 -12.28
N ASP A 233 -0.63 -45.25 -11.13
CA ASP A 233 -1.08 -43.90 -10.78
C ASP A 233 -0.45 -42.84 -11.68
N SER A 234 0.88 -42.86 -11.86
CA SER A 234 1.60 -41.95 -12.74
C SER A 234 1.18 -42.08 -14.21
N ILE A 235 0.99 -43.31 -14.71
CA ILE A 235 0.51 -43.55 -16.09
C ILE A 235 -0.94 -43.05 -16.24
N ARG A 236 -1.80 -43.25 -15.23
CA ARG A 236 -3.17 -42.71 -15.25
C ARG A 236 -3.15 -41.19 -15.29
N TYR A 237 -2.34 -40.55 -14.45
CA TYR A 237 -2.24 -39.09 -14.42
C TYR A 237 -1.73 -38.55 -15.77
N GLY A 238 -0.65 -39.11 -16.30
CA GLY A 238 -0.12 -38.76 -17.62
C GLY A 238 -1.14 -38.97 -18.75
N ALA A 239 -1.93 -40.04 -18.71
CA ALA A 239 -2.98 -40.29 -19.70
C ALA A 239 -4.11 -39.25 -19.65
N LEU A 240 -4.50 -38.79 -18.45
CA LEU A 240 -5.48 -37.73 -18.28
C LEU A 240 -4.95 -36.37 -18.76
N LEU A 241 -3.69 -36.05 -18.46
CA LEU A 241 -3.06 -34.81 -18.93
C LEU A 241 -2.87 -34.80 -20.46
N ALA A 242 -2.57 -35.94 -21.08
CA ALA A 242 -2.53 -36.06 -22.53
C ALA A 242 -3.93 -35.87 -23.15
N ALA A 243 -4.96 -36.47 -22.56
CA ALA A 243 -6.34 -36.22 -22.99
C ALA A 243 -6.73 -34.74 -22.87
N TRP A 244 -6.29 -34.10 -21.79
CA TRP A 244 -6.49 -32.68 -21.53
C TRP A 244 -5.82 -31.80 -22.60
N GLN A 245 -4.56 -32.08 -22.95
CA GLN A 245 -3.85 -31.42 -24.05
C GLN A 245 -4.67 -31.43 -25.34
N SER A 246 -5.36 -32.55 -25.61
CA SER A 246 -6.20 -32.66 -26.80
C SER A 246 -7.43 -31.76 -26.78
N TYR A 247 -8.00 -31.48 -25.60
CA TYR A 247 -9.10 -30.51 -25.46
C TYR A 247 -8.58 -29.07 -25.52
N GLU A 248 -7.43 -28.78 -24.94
CA GLU A 248 -6.78 -27.47 -25.05
C GLU A 248 -6.54 -27.09 -26.52
N LEU A 249 -6.07 -28.04 -27.34
CA LEU A 249 -5.86 -27.85 -28.78
C LEU A 249 -7.16 -27.61 -29.58
N GLU A 250 -8.32 -27.98 -29.03
CA GLU A 250 -9.64 -27.80 -29.66
C GLU A 250 -10.42 -26.62 -29.08
N TYR A 251 -9.97 -26.06 -27.96
CA TYR A 251 -10.66 -25.00 -27.24
C TYR A 251 -10.61 -23.69 -28.01
N THR A 252 -11.74 -22.98 -28.01
CA THR A 252 -11.84 -21.62 -28.57
C THR A 252 -11.94 -20.66 -27.41
N VAL A 253 -10.94 -19.77 -27.30
CA VAL A 253 -10.83 -18.75 -26.26
C VAL A 253 -12.07 -17.84 -26.24
N THR A 254 -12.48 -17.44 -25.04
CA THR A 254 -13.55 -16.47 -24.79
C THR A 254 -13.08 -15.42 -23.80
N ASP A 255 -13.64 -14.22 -23.84
CA ASP A 255 -13.30 -13.11 -22.92
C ASP A 255 -13.41 -13.51 -21.42
N ASP A 256 -14.37 -14.36 -21.06
CA ASP A 256 -14.58 -14.81 -19.66
C ASP A 256 -13.65 -15.96 -19.22
N ALA A 257 -13.00 -16.63 -20.17
CA ALA A 257 -12.20 -17.82 -19.91
C ALA A 257 -11.12 -18.00 -20.99
N GLU A 258 -9.97 -17.38 -20.73
CA GLU A 258 -8.81 -17.39 -21.63
C GLU A 258 -8.24 -18.80 -21.85
N PHE A 259 -8.36 -19.67 -20.85
CA PHE A 259 -7.79 -21.02 -20.86
C PHE A 259 -8.86 -22.08 -20.61
N PHE A 260 -8.70 -23.25 -21.24
CA PHE A 260 -9.61 -24.38 -21.06
C PHE A 260 -9.76 -24.79 -19.58
N ALA A 261 -8.67 -24.78 -18.80
CA ALA A 261 -8.73 -25.08 -17.36
C ALA A 261 -9.53 -24.06 -16.55
N ARG A 262 -9.51 -22.78 -16.96
CA ARG A 262 -10.32 -21.73 -16.34
C ARG A 262 -11.82 -21.93 -16.61
N ALA A 263 -12.18 -22.31 -17.83
CA ALA A 263 -13.56 -22.65 -18.16
C ALA A 263 -14.08 -23.87 -17.36
N VAL A 264 -13.27 -24.93 -17.25
CA VAL A 264 -13.65 -26.12 -16.47
C VAL A 264 -13.73 -25.83 -14.96
N GLY A 265 -12.82 -25.01 -14.41
CA GLY A 265 -12.87 -24.63 -13.00
C GLY A 265 -14.10 -23.79 -12.66
N ALA A 266 -14.49 -22.85 -13.53
CA ALA A 266 -15.73 -22.06 -13.38
C ALA A 266 -16.99 -22.95 -13.38
N ASP A 267 -17.04 -23.96 -14.26
CA ASP A 267 -18.09 -24.97 -14.26
C ASP A 267 -18.15 -25.74 -12.94
N MET A 268 -16.99 -26.10 -12.37
CA MET A 268 -16.92 -26.81 -11.09
C MET A 268 -17.38 -25.95 -9.91
N ILE A 269 -16.99 -24.68 -9.84
CA ILE A 269 -17.45 -23.74 -8.79
C ILE A 269 -18.98 -23.63 -8.83
N THR A 270 -19.56 -23.45 -10.02
CA THR A 270 -21.02 -23.40 -10.24
C THR A 270 -21.72 -24.69 -9.77
N ASN A 271 -21.03 -25.83 -9.88
CA ASN A 271 -21.52 -27.15 -9.48
C ASN A 271 -21.13 -27.57 -8.06
N ASN A 272 -20.69 -26.65 -7.20
CA ASN A 272 -20.20 -26.95 -5.85
C ASN A 272 -19.04 -27.97 -5.84
N ALA A 273 -17.98 -27.64 -6.57
CA ALA A 273 -16.74 -28.42 -6.70
C ALA A 273 -16.96 -29.84 -7.29
N GLN A 274 -18.00 -30.01 -8.12
CA GLN A 274 -18.29 -31.26 -8.84
C GLN A 274 -18.24 -31.06 -10.36
N ILE A 275 -18.08 -32.17 -11.09
CA ILE A 275 -18.08 -32.20 -12.55
C ILE A 275 -19.12 -33.21 -13.04
N TYR A 276 -19.68 -33.04 -14.24
CA TYR A 276 -20.57 -34.05 -14.82
C TYR A 276 -19.83 -35.37 -15.08
N GLN A 277 -20.46 -36.48 -14.69
CA GLN A 277 -19.93 -37.81 -14.95
C GLN A 277 -20.02 -38.16 -16.44
N ARG A 278 -21.13 -37.83 -17.10
CA ARG A 278 -21.36 -37.98 -18.53
C ARG A 278 -22.43 -36.99 -19.00
N GLY A 279 -22.25 -36.41 -20.20
CA GLY A 279 -23.18 -35.44 -20.77
C GLY A 279 -23.17 -34.12 -19.99
N GLY A 280 -24.29 -33.39 -20.02
CA GLY A 280 -24.41 -32.05 -19.45
C GLY A 280 -24.06 -30.94 -20.45
N ASP A 281 -24.45 -29.71 -20.12
CA ASP A 281 -24.23 -28.50 -20.94
C ASP A 281 -22.98 -27.73 -20.47
N GLN A 282 -21.88 -28.44 -20.17
CA GLN A 282 -20.64 -27.88 -19.62
C GLN A 282 -19.43 -28.09 -20.52
N THR A 283 -18.32 -27.43 -20.18
CA THR A 283 -17.05 -27.46 -20.91
C THR A 283 -16.44 -28.85 -20.99
N LEU A 284 -16.52 -29.63 -19.90
CA LEU A 284 -15.94 -30.99 -19.83
C LEU A 284 -16.80 -31.94 -18.99
N SER A 285 -16.94 -33.18 -19.47
CA SER A 285 -17.46 -34.31 -18.66
C SER A 285 -16.36 -35.36 -18.42
N LEU A 286 -16.40 -36.04 -17.27
CA LEU A 286 -15.40 -37.07 -16.95
C LEU A 286 -15.39 -38.22 -17.96
N TYR A 287 -16.57 -38.61 -18.47
CA TYR A 287 -16.67 -39.65 -19.48
C TYR A 287 -15.85 -39.31 -20.72
N ASP A 288 -15.94 -38.07 -21.20
CA ASP A 288 -15.27 -37.65 -22.43
C ASP A 288 -13.74 -37.58 -22.21
N LEU A 289 -13.30 -37.04 -21.07
CA LEU A 289 -11.88 -37.03 -20.70
C LEU A 289 -11.31 -38.45 -20.61
N TYR A 290 -11.99 -39.35 -19.90
CA TYR A 290 -11.51 -40.71 -19.69
C TYR A 290 -11.54 -41.54 -20.98
N ALA A 291 -12.54 -41.32 -21.84
CA ALA A 291 -12.61 -41.93 -23.15
C ALA A 291 -11.36 -41.60 -23.96
N ARG A 292 -11.02 -40.32 -24.01
CA ARG A 292 -9.89 -39.79 -24.76
C ARG A 292 -8.55 -40.26 -24.19
N ALA A 293 -8.42 -40.31 -22.86
CA ALA A 293 -7.24 -40.84 -22.18
C ALA A 293 -7.00 -42.32 -22.50
N ALA A 294 -8.05 -43.15 -22.40
CA ALA A 294 -7.96 -44.57 -22.70
C ALA A 294 -7.68 -44.82 -24.20
N ASP A 295 -8.38 -44.11 -25.10
CA ASP A 295 -8.18 -44.20 -26.55
C ASP A 295 -6.76 -43.81 -26.96
N ASN A 296 -6.17 -42.80 -26.30
CA ASN A 296 -4.79 -42.37 -26.55
C ASN A 296 -3.80 -43.42 -26.08
N LEU A 297 -3.95 -43.89 -24.84
CA LEU A 297 -3.03 -44.83 -24.21
C LEU A 297 -3.00 -46.21 -24.92
N GLU A 298 -4.15 -46.70 -25.40
CA GLU A 298 -4.26 -47.94 -26.19
C GLU A 298 -3.46 -47.93 -27.49
N LYS A 299 -3.14 -46.74 -28.03
CA LYS A 299 -2.38 -46.59 -29.28
C LYS A 299 -0.88 -46.56 -29.06
N ILE A 300 -0.41 -46.35 -27.82
CA ILE A 300 1.01 -46.24 -27.50
C ILE A 300 1.63 -47.63 -27.37
N SER A 301 2.68 -47.88 -28.15
CA SER A 301 3.39 -49.16 -28.10
C SER A 301 4.43 -49.17 -26.98
N VAL A 302 4.22 -50.03 -25.97
CA VAL A 302 5.17 -50.25 -24.87
C VAL A 302 5.86 -51.61 -24.98
N GLU A 303 7.10 -51.73 -24.51
CA GLU A 303 7.81 -53.01 -24.49
C GLU A 303 7.98 -53.56 -23.06
N GLY A 304 7.98 -54.90 -22.93
CA GLY A 304 8.18 -55.61 -21.67
C GLY A 304 6.87 -55.96 -20.95
N THR A 305 6.76 -57.21 -20.48
CA THR A 305 5.50 -57.76 -19.94
C THR A 305 4.94 -57.03 -18.72
N ALA A 306 5.80 -56.44 -17.88
CA ALA A 306 5.37 -55.70 -16.70
C ALA A 306 4.71 -54.37 -17.07
N LEU A 307 5.37 -53.56 -17.91
CA LEU A 307 4.84 -52.28 -18.37
C LEU A 307 3.57 -52.44 -19.22
N THR A 308 3.51 -53.47 -20.09
CA THR A 308 2.25 -53.81 -20.79
C THR A 308 1.12 -54.08 -19.79
N GLY A 309 1.41 -54.80 -18.69
CA GLY A 309 0.44 -55.05 -17.63
C GLY A 309 -0.02 -53.77 -16.91
N TYR A 310 0.89 -52.84 -16.64
CA TYR A 310 0.56 -51.55 -16.01
C TYR A 310 -0.35 -50.71 -16.91
N VAL A 311 0.00 -50.58 -18.19
CA VAL A 311 -0.80 -49.86 -19.19
C VAL A 311 -2.18 -50.49 -19.36
N ASP A 312 -2.26 -51.81 -19.53
CA ASP A 312 -3.54 -52.53 -19.65
C ASP A 312 -4.42 -52.34 -18.41
N THR A 313 -3.82 -52.24 -17.24
CA THR A 313 -4.52 -51.99 -15.97
C THR A 313 -5.13 -50.59 -15.94
N VAL A 314 -4.37 -49.56 -16.35
CA VAL A 314 -4.87 -48.18 -16.43
C VAL A 314 -6.00 -48.05 -17.45
N VAL A 315 -5.82 -48.59 -18.66
CA VAL A 315 -6.86 -48.60 -19.70
C VAL A 315 -8.13 -49.28 -19.18
N THR A 316 -7.99 -50.48 -18.60
CA THR A 316 -9.14 -51.21 -18.05
C THR A 316 -9.83 -50.43 -16.93
N GLY A 317 -9.06 -49.76 -16.07
CA GLY A 317 -9.56 -48.89 -15.01
C GLY A 317 -10.40 -47.74 -15.56
N LEU A 318 -9.84 -46.95 -16.49
CA LEU A 318 -10.54 -45.83 -17.12
C LEU A 318 -11.84 -46.27 -17.80
N ARG A 319 -11.82 -47.36 -18.56
CA ARG A 319 -13.02 -47.91 -19.23
C ARG A 319 -14.06 -48.41 -18.24
N SER A 320 -13.63 -49.01 -17.12
CA SER A 320 -14.52 -49.46 -16.05
C SER A 320 -15.20 -48.28 -15.36
N ASP A 321 -14.44 -47.23 -15.05
CA ASP A 321 -14.97 -46.00 -14.45
C ASP A 321 -16.00 -45.35 -15.38
N MET A 322 -15.66 -45.20 -16.66
CA MET A 322 -16.57 -44.70 -17.70
C MET A 322 -17.88 -45.48 -17.78
N ALA A 323 -17.83 -46.81 -17.70
CA ALA A 323 -19.03 -47.65 -17.76
C ALA A 323 -19.96 -47.44 -16.56
N SER A 324 -19.41 -46.98 -15.43
CA SER A 324 -20.15 -46.68 -14.19
C SER A 324 -20.78 -45.28 -14.16
N PHE A 325 -20.31 -44.36 -15.00
CA PHE A 325 -20.79 -42.97 -15.05
C PHE A 325 -22.26 -42.86 -15.48
N ALA A 326 -23.01 -42.07 -14.73
CA ALA A 326 -24.41 -41.77 -14.98
C ALA A 326 -24.56 -40.52 -15.86
N ASP A 327 -25.46 -40.59 -16.84
CA ASP A 327 -25.76 -39.50 -17.77
C ASP A 327 -26.53 -38.37 -17.08
N GLY A 328 -26.07 -37.12 -17.26
CA GLY A 328 -26.66 -35.91 -16.66
C GLY A 328 -26.49 -35.81 -15.14
N ALA A 329 -25.62 -36.61 -14.52
CA ALA A 329 -25.36 -36.57 -13.09
C ALA A 329 -23.98 -35.98 -12.78
N LEU A 330 -23.90 -35.14 -11.75
CA LEU A 330 -22.63 -34.67 -11.19
C LEU A 330 -21.91 -35.78 -10.43
N THR A 331 -20.60 -35.64 -10.27
CA THR A 331 -19.85 -36.40 -9.28
C THR A 331 -20.40 -36.16 -7.88
N THR A 332 -20.10 -37.09 -6.98
CA THR A 332 -20.50 -37.01 -5.56
C THR A 332 -19.28 -37.18 -4.64
N ARG A 333 -18.10 -36.83 -5.15
CA ARG A 333 -16.84 -36.94 -4.40
C ARG A 333 -16.75 -35.78 -3.41
N ILE A 334 -16.20 -36.08 -2.24
CA ILE A 334 -15.87 -35.11 -1.21
C ILE A 334 -14.38 -35.28 -0.87
N PRO A 335 -13.71 -34.23 -0.39
CA PRO A 335 -12.30 -34.30 0.01
C PRO A 335 -12.09 -35.31 1.14
N ALA A 336 -10.84 -35.70 1.35
CA ALA A 336 -10.47 -36.47 2.55
C ALA A 336 -10.70 -35.62 3.80
N PRO A 337 -10.98 -36.26 4.96
CA PRO A 337 -11.08 -35.55 6.22
C PRO A 337 -9.80 -34.76 6.51
N LEU A 338 -9.90 -33.57 7.09
CA LEU A 338 -8.77 -32.72 7.46
C LEU A 338 -7.78 -33.45 8.38
N SER A 339 -8.27 -34.36 9.24
CA SER A 339 -7.42 -35.21 10.08
C SER A 339 -6.48 -36.13 9.28
N GLU A 340 -6.85 -36.49 8.05
CA GLU A 340 -6.02 -37.26 7.12
C GLU A 340 -5.08 -36.33 6.34
N LEU A 341 -5.55 -35.13 5.95
CA LEU A 341 -4.81 -34.18 5.12
C LEU A 341 -3.71 -33.41 5.87
N LEU A 342 -4.01 -32.95 7.08
CA LEU A 342 -3.10 -32.13 7.90
C LEU A 342 -2.42 -32.94 9.02
N GLY A 343 -2.94 -34.13 9.33
CA GLY A 343 -2.35 -35.01 10.33
C GLY A 343 -2.17 -34.33 11.69
N ALA A 344 -0.92 -34.21 12.14
CA ALA A 344 -0.58 -33.61 13.43
C ALA A 344 -0.70 -32.08 13.45
N ASP A 345 -0.69 -31.43 12.29
CA ASP A 345 -0.77 -29.96 12.20
C ASP A 345 -2.22 -29.48 12.38
N LEU A 346 -3.21 -30.36 12.24
CA LEU A 346 -4.63 -30.03 12.44
C LEU A 346 -4.90 -29.42 13.82
N ASP A 347 -4.32 -29.99 14.89
CA ASP A 347 -4.50 -29.51 16.26
C ASP A 347 -4.07 -28.04 16.41
N ALA A 348 -3.04 -27.61 15.67
CA ALA A 348 -2.58 -26.22 15.68
C ALA A 348 -3.56 -25.28 14.97
N TYR A 349 -4.15 -25.73 13.85
CA TYR A 349 -5.17 -24.98 13.14
C TYR A 349 -6.49 -24.88 13.91
N GLU A 350 -6.93 -25.97 14.55
CA GLU A 350 -8.12 -25.97 15.41
C GLU A 350 -7.92 -25.01 16.60
N LEU A 351 -6.74 -25.03 17.23
CA LEU A 351 -6.41 -24.09 18.30
C LEU A 351 -6.38 -22.63 17.80
N GLY A 352 -5.83 -22.39 16.60
CA GLY A 352 -5.85 -21.06 15.99
C GLY A 352 -7.27 -20.56 15.73
N LEU A 353 -8.14 -21.44 15.24
CA LEU A 353 -9.56 -21.14 15.02
C LEU A 353 -10.30 -20.83 16.33
N ASP A 354 -10.09 -21.64 17.37
CA ASP A 354 -10.70 -21.43 18.69
C ASP A 354 -10.24 -20.09 19.30
N ARG A 355 -8.96 -19.73 19.13
CA ARG A 355 -8.42 -18.41 19.53
C ARG A 355 -9.08 -17.28 18.78
N VAL A 356 -9.24 -17.40 17.46
CA VAL A 356 -9.90 -16.38 16.64
C VAL A 356 -11.35 -16.18 17.08
N LYS A 357 -12.09 -17.26 17.34
CA LYS A 357 -13.47 -17.18 17.85
C LYS A 357 -13.55 -16.51 19.22
N ALA A 358 -12.71 -16.93 20.17
CA ALA A 358 -12.66 -16.33 21.50
C ALA A 358 -12.29 -14.83 21.45
N PHE A 359 -11.40 -14.45 20.54
CA PHE A 359 -11.05 -13.05 20.34
C PHE A 359 -12.19 -12.24 19.74
N VAL A 360 -12.87 -12.76 18.72
CA VAL A 360 -14.06 -12.12 18.15
C VAL A 360 -15.13 -11.88 19.22
N ASP A 361 -15.31 -12.83 20.16
CA ASP A 361 -16.20 -12.63 21.31
C ASP A 361 -15.78 -11.47 22.20
N VAL A 362 -14.48 -11.27 22.44
CA VAL A 362 -13.95 -10.08 23.15
C VAL A 362 -14.22 -8.81 22.35
N LEU A 363 -14.05 -8.84 21.03
CA LEU A 363 -14.26 -7.67 20.18
C LEU A 363 -15.69 -7.12 20.23
N ARG A 364 -16.68 -7.96 20.56
CA ARG A 364 -18.09 -7.55 20.68
C ARG A 364 -18.35 -6.53 21.79
N ASP A 365 -17.48 -6.47 22.79
CA ASP A 365 -17.54 -5.52 23.90
C ASP A 365 -16.22 -4.73 24.03
N TYR A 366 -15.44 -4.63 22.93
CA TYR A 366 -14.08 -4.09 22.96
C TYR A 366 -14.03 -2.66 23.51
N GLU A 367 -15.05 -1.86 23.22
CA GLU A 367 -15.17 -0.49 23.71
C GLU A 367 -15.08 -0.42 25.25
N THR A 368 -15.57 -1.45 25.95
CA THR A 368 -15.51 -1.53 27.41
C THR A 368 -14.33 -2.36 27.90
N SER A 369 -13.85 -3.33 27.12
CA SER A 369 -12.77 -4.24 27.51
C SER A 369 -11.37 -3.81 27.08
N PHE A 370 -11.21 -2.72 26.31
CA PHE A 370 -9.90 -2.21 25.89
C PHE A 370 -9.06 -1.72 27.07
N PHE A 371 -9.69 -1.06 28.03
CA PHE A 371 -9.07 -0.57 29.26
C PHE A 371 -9.39 -1.53 30.41
N GLU A 372 -8.57 -1.57 31.47
CA GLU A 372 -8.99 -2.22 32.70
C GLU A 372 -10.24 -1.57 33.31
N GLU A 373 -11.00 -2.39 34.06
CA GLU A 373 -12.23 -1.97 34.71
C GLU A 373 -11.98 -0.71 35.55
N GLY A 374 -12.67 0.39 35.18
CA GLY A 374 -12.68 1.68 35.86
C GLY A 374 -11.78 2.76 35.24
N TYR A 375 -10.71 2.40 34.51
CA TYR A 375 -9.77 3.37 33.93
C TYR A 375 -10.46 4.32 32.93
N ARG A 376 -11.32 3.77 32.05
CA ARG A 376 -12.07 4.56 31.07
C ARG A 376 -12.86 5.72 31.70
N ALA A 377 -13.48 5.49 32.86
CA ALA A 377 -14.28 6.53 33.51
C ALA A 377 -13.42 7.70 34.02
N GLU A 378 -12.21 7.40 34.50
CA GLU A 378 -11.25 8.44 34.92
C GLU A 378 -10.67 9.17 33.71
N LEU A 379 -10.34 8.45 32.62
CA LEU A 379 -9.91 9.07 31.37
C LEU A 379 -10.98 10.01 30.80
N ASP A 380 -12.23 9.57 30.72
CA ASP A 380 -13.35 10.40 30.25
C ASP A 380 -13.52 11.64 31.14
N SER A 381 -13.42 11.50 32.47
CA SER A 381 -13.50 12.63 33.40
C SER A 381 -12.34 13.63 33.23
N TYR A 382 -11.13 13.13 33.00
CA TYR A 382 -9.96 13.96 32.75
C TYR A 382 -10.09 14.73 31.44
N MET A 383 -10.54 14.07 30.36
CA MET A 383 -10.79 14.73 29.06
C MET A 383 -11.89 15.78 29.16
N ASP A 384 -13.01 15.47 29.83
CA ASP A 384 -14.11 16.43 30.07
C ASP A 384 -13.64 17.68 30.85
N GLN A 385 -12.69 17.52 31.77
CA GLN A 385 -12.07 18.63 32.51
C GLN A 385 -11.25 19.51 31.57
N LEU A 386 -10.38 18.92 30.74
CA LEU A 386 -9.56 19.68 29.79
C LEU A 386 -10.42 20.43 28.76
N ASP A 387 -11.45 19.78 28.22
CA ASP A 387 -12.41 20.40 27.30
C ASP A 387 -13.13 21.59 27.97
N SER A 388 -13.57 21.41 29.22
CA SER A 388 -14.22 22.48 29.98
C SER A 388 -13.30 23.68 30.23
N ILE A 389 -12.01 23.45 30.45
CA ILE A 389 -11.00 24.51 30.60
C ILE A 389 -10.79 25.23 29.26
N GLY A 390 -10.65 24.49 28.17
CA GLY A 390 -10.53 25.04 26.81
C GLY A 390 -11.71 25.94 26.44
N ASP A 391 -12.94 25.43 26.62
CA ASP A 391 -14.18 26.15 26.33
C ASP A 391 -14.33 27.42 27.19
N LEU A 392 -13.93 27.37 28.46
CA LEU A 392 -14.01 28.52 29.37
C LEU A 392 -13.09 29.67 28.93
N HIS A 393 -11.92 29.33 28.37
CA HIS A 393 -10.84 30.28 28.10
C HIS A 393 -10.60 30.59 26.62
N ALA A 394 -11.37 30.01 25.69
CA ALA A 394 -11.18 30.23 24.24
C ALA A 394 -11.04 31.72 23.85
N ASP A 395 -11.96 32.58 24.32
CA ASP A 395 -11.93 34.02 24.05
C ASP A 395 -10.71 34.74 24.67
N ASP A 396 -10.22 34.26 25.83
CA ASP A 396 -9.04 34.80 26.51
C ASP A 396 -7.76 34.40 25.76
N LEU A 397 -7.68 33.18 25.23
CA LEU A 397 -6.56 32.68 24.43
C LEU A 397 -6.42 33.42 23.10
N ASP A 398 -7.52 33.69 22.40
CA ASP A 398 -7.53 34.51 21.19
C ASP A 398 -6.98 35.93 21.47
N GLN A 399 -7.37 36.52 22.61
CA GLN A 399 -6.86 37.82 23.04
C GLN A 399 -5.38 37.79 23.43
N LEU A 400 -4.89 36.71 24.03
CA LEU A 400 -3.47 36.51 24.34
C LEU A 400 -2.63 36.44 23.06
N MET A 401 -3.08 35.66 22.06
CA MET A 401 -2.44 35.60 20.74
C MET A 401 -2.38 36.98 20.07
N LEU A 402 -3.47 37.73 20.11
CA LEU A 402 -3.53 39.09 19.58
C LEU A 402 -2.58 40.04 20.34
N ALA A 403 -2.51 39.95 21.68
CA ALA A 403 -1.59 40.77 22.48
C ALA A 403 -0.12 40.50 22.13
N TYR A 404 0.24 39.23 21.90
CA TYR A 404 1.58 38.83 21.48
C TYR A 404 1.95 39.40 20.10
N VAL A 405 1.05 39.30 19.11
CA VAL A 405 1.25 39.87 17.76
C VAL A 405 1.33 41.39 17.81
N HIS A 406 0.42 42.05 18.54
CA HIS A 406 0.45 43.51 18.71
C HIS A 406 1.75 44.00 19.36
N THR A 407 2.34 43.21 20.27
CA THR A 407 3.63 43.53 20.90
C THR A 407 4.75 43.61 19.85
N PHE A 408 4.83 42.63 18.95
CA PHE A 408 5.75 42.66 17.80
C PHE A 408 5.52 43.89 16.91
N GLU A 409 4.27 44.13 16.51
CA GLU A 409 3.93 45.27 15.64
C GLU A 409 4.26 46.61 16.28
N PHE A 410 4.01 46.74 17.59
CA PHE A 410 4.31 47.94 18.35
C PHE A 410 5.82 48.17 18.44
N TYR A 411 6.60 47.13 18.74
CA TYR A 411 8.07 47.19 18.71
C TYR A 411 8.60 47.63 17.35
N ARG A 412 8.14 46.99 16.26
CA ARG A 412 8.52 47.34 14.88
C ARG A 412 8.26 48.82 14.61
N ASN A 413 7.08 49.32 14.97
CA ASN A 413 6.73 50.72 14.79
C ASN A 413 7.59 51.67 15.64
N CYS A 414 7.91 51.32 16.89
CA CYS A 414 8.83 52.10 17.74
C CYS A 414 10.24 52.16 17.15
N TYR A 415 10.72 51.04 16.60
CA TYR A 415 12.07 50.92 16.06
C TYR A 415 12.25 51.69 14.75
N LEU A 416 11.32 51.52 13.80
CA LEU A 416 11.42 52.10 12.46
C LEU A 416 11.08 53.60 12.44
N ASN A 417 10.30 54.09 13.41
CA ASN A 417 9.91 55.51 13.49
C ASN A 417 10.76 56.31 14.49
N SER A 418 10.63 57.64 14.45
CA SER A 418 11.26 58.54 15.43
C SER A 418 10.55 58.53 16.79
N GLY A 419 10.29 57.35 17.35
CA GLY A 419 9.53 57.13 18.58
C GLY A 419 8.29 56.23 18.38
N CYS A 420 7.79 55.68 19.48
CA CYS A 420 6.60 54.83 19.47
C CYS A 420 5.33 55.59 19.07
N PRO A 421 4.46 54.99 18.24
CA PRO A 421 3.13 55.53 17.98
C PRO A 421 2.28 55.53 19.26
N ALA A 422 1.15 56.25 19.24
CA ALA A 422 0.16 56.10 20.30
C ALA A 422 -0.47 54.71 20.19
N PRO A 423 -0.51 53.91 21.27
CA PRO A 423 -1.17 52.61 21.25
C PRO A 423 -2.66 52.73 20.95
N ASP A 424 -3.24 51.67 20.35
CA ASP A 424 -4.68 51.62 20.15
C ASP A 424 -5.39 51.54 21.51
N SER A 425 -6.44 52.34 21.70
CA SER A 425 -7.23 52.34 22.93
C SER A 425 -7.95 51.02 23.23
N SER A 426 -8.03 50.11 22.26
CA SER A 426 -8.57 48.75 22.41
C SER A 426 -7.58 47.76 23.03
N TRP A 427 -6.29 48.08 23.12
CA TRP A 427 -5.28 47.23 23.73
C TRP A 427 -5.34 47.30 25.25
N THR A 428 -6.30 46.60 25.85
CA THR A 428 -6.54 46.61 27.30
C THR A 428 -5.44 45.93 28.12
N TRP A 429 -4.58 45.15 27.47
CA TRP A 429 -3.42 44.47 28.08
C TRP A 429 -2.19 45.38 28.25
N LEU A 430 -2.17 46.54 27.59
CA LEU A 430 -1.05 47.48 27.60
C LEU A 430 -1.34 48.66 28.53
N GLU A 431 -0.70 48.69 29.70
CA GLU A 431 -0.87 49.76 30.70
C GLU A 431 0.18 50.87 30.55
N ASN A 432 1.45 50.49 30.37
CA ASN A 432 2.57 51.41 30.22
C ASN A 432 3.68 50.82 29.34
N TYR A 433 4.55 51.67 28.81
CA TYR A 433 5.68 51.25 27.97
C TYR A 433 6.85 52.25 28.04
N ASP A 434 8.08 51.75 27.85
CA ASP A 434 9.29 52.55 27.66
C ASP A 434 10.16 51.96 26.55
N TYR A 435 10.61 52.81 25.62
CA TYR A 435 11.45 52.40 24.48
C TYR A 435 12.80 53.11 24.50
N ASN A 436 13.87 52.33 24.64
CA ASN A 436 15.23 52.81 24.62
C ASN A 436 15.83 52.68 23.22
N ALA A 437 15.81 53.79 22.47
CA ALA A 437 16.37 53.84 21.11
C ALA A 437 17.88 53.58 21.04
N ALA A 438 18.64 53.68 22.14
CA ALA A 438 20.08 53.41 22.14
C ALA A 438 20.41 51.91 22.18
N THR A 439 19.53 51.11 22.80
CA THR A 439 19.68 49.65 22.90
C THR A 439 18.67 48.89 22.03
N ALA A 440 17.74 49.62 21.38
CA ALA A 440 16.61 49.06 20.66
C ALA A 440 15.77 48.09 21.52
N THR A 441 15.57 48.45 22.79
CA THR A 441 14.81 47.66 23.77
C THR A 441 13.49 48.34 24.08
N LEU A 442 12.39 47.59 24.02
CA LEU A 442 11.07 48.01 24.49
C LEU A 442 10.74 47.22 25.76
N THR A 443 10.26 47.92 26.78
CA THR A 443 9.69 47.31 27.99
C THR A 443 8.24 47.71 28.10
N ILE A 444 7.38 46.76 28.45
CA ILE A 444 5.93 46.94 28.59
C ILE A 444 5.53 46.55 30.03
N ASN A 445 4.53 47.25 30.57
CA ASN A 445 3.93 46.99 31.89
C ASN A 445 4.98 46.89 33.01
N ASP A 446 5.79 47.95 33.15
CA ASP A 446 6.87 48.08 34.14
C ASP A 446 7.94 46.95 34.05
N GLY A 447 8.12 46.38 32.86
CA GLY A 447 9.13 45.36 32.58
C GLY A 447 8.63 43.92 32.70
N GLU A 448 7.32 43.71 32.79
CA GLU A 448 6.71 42.37 32.70
C GLU A 448 6.92 41.72 31.34
N ILE A 449 7.06 42.52 30.27
CA ILE A 449 7.40 42.07 28.92
C ILE A 449 8.61 42.88 28.43
N GLU A 450 9.62 42.18 27.92
CA GLU A 450 10.80 42.75 27.28
C GLU A 450 10.86 42.33 25.80
N VAL A 451 11.14 43.31 24.93
CA VAL A 451 11.28 43.10 23.49
C VAL A 451 12.59 43.67 22.99
N THR A 452 13.36 42.85 22.28
CA THR A 452 14.61 43.22 21.62
C THR A 452 14.68 42.63 20.22
N GLN A 453 15.78 42.86 19.48
CA GLN A 453 16.01 42.22 18.19
C GLN A 453 17.43 41.72 18.03
N GLY A 454 17.61 40.71 17.18
CA GLY A 454 18.90 40.14 16.80
C GLY A 454 18.90 39.60 15.37
N VAL A 455 20.11 39.37 14.84
CA VAL A 455 20.26 38.71 13.54
C VAL A 455 20.01 37.21 13.74
N ALA A 456 19.12 36.63 12.95
CA ALA A 456 18.82 35.21 13.04
C ALA A 456 19.95 34.39 12.41
N ASP A 457 20.47 33.41 13.13
CA ASP A 457 21.26 32.37 12.51
C ASP A 457 20.34 31.37 11.78
N LEU A 458 20.51 31.31 10.45
CA LEU A 458 19.80 30.38 9.57
C LEU A 458 20.69 29.20 9.15
N ASN A 459 22.00 29.28 9.38
CA ASN A 459 22.96 28.24 9.00
C ASN A 459 23.61 27.64 10.25
N THR A 460 22.84 26.84 10.98
CA THR A 460 23.30 26.17 12.19
C THR A 460 24.35 25.06 11.97
N THR A 461 24.96 24.99 10.77
CA THR A 461 25.97 23.99 10.41
C THR A 461 27.36 24.58 10.22
N ASP A 462 27.49 25.91 10.25
CA ASP A 462 28.79 26.59 10.28
C ASP A 462 29.25 26.89 11.72
N ASP A 463 30.41 27.55 11.84
CA ASP A 463 30.99 27.90 13.14
C ASP A 463 30.57 29.33 13.60
N ASP A 464 29.65 30.01 12.89
CA ASP A 464 29.25 31.40 13.14
C ASP A 464 27.86 31.50 13.78
N ASP A 465 27.77 31.20 15.08
CA ASP A 465 26.52 31.26 15.85
C ASP A 465 25.95 32.69 16.02
N ASN A 466 26.65 33.73 15.57
CA ASN A 466 26.26 35.13 15.73
C ASN A 466 26.52 35.95 14.45
N PRO A 467 25.84 35.63 13.35
CA PRO A 467 26.11 36.25 12.06
C PRO A 467 25.84 37.76 12.10
N ALA A 468 26.70 38.53 11.41
CA ALA A 468 26.55 39.99 11.33
C ALA A 468 25.36 40.45 10.47
N SER A 469 24.87 39.60 9.58
CA SER A 469 23.68 39.83 8.76
C SER A 469 23.07 38.52 8.29
N SER A 470 21.75 38.48 8.14
CA SER A 470 21.01 37.29 7.72
C SER A 470 19.79 37.68 6.90
N GLN A 471 19.23 36.73 6.15
CA GLN A 471 17.93 36.89 5.48
C GLN A 471 16.76 36.85 6.47
N ALA A 472 17.02 36.69 7.77
CA ALA A 472 16.03 36.79 8.81
C ALA A 472 16.49 37.62 10.01
N ILE A 473 15.55 38.29 10.65
CA ILE A 473 15.74 39.05 11.89
C ILE A 473 14.78 38.50 12.94
N ASP A 474 15.31 38.20 14.11
CA ASP A 474 14.53 37.79 15.27
C ASP A 474 14.13 39.02 16.09
N VAL A 475 12.84 39.20 16.32
CA VAL A 475 12.32 40.10 17.37
C VAL A 475 12.01 39.24 18.58
N PHE A 476 12.91 39.27 19.56
CA PHE A 476 12.81 38.49 20.79
C PHE A 476 11.74 39.08 21.69
N ILE A 477 10.83 38.25 22.19
CA ILE A 477 9.77 38.64 23.12
C ILE A 477 9.81 37.66 24.29
N THR A 478 10.01 38.18 25.50
CA THR A 478 9.94 37.40 26.75
C THR A 478 9.09 38.14 27.78
N GLY A 479 8.52 37.39 28.71
CA GLY A 479 7.70 37.95 29.78
C GLY A 479 6.31 37.33 29.90
N GLY A 480 5.45 37.98 30.68
CA GLY A 480 4.12 37.49 31.04
C GLY A 480 2.98 38.33 30.46
N TYR A 481 1.97 37.67 29.90
CA TYR A 481 0.70 38.25 29.50
C TYR A 481 -0.42 37.74 30.38
N ARG A 482 -1.31 38.64 30.80
CA ARG A 482 -2.50 38.28 31.57
C ARG A 482 -3.76 38.82 30.91
N ILE A 483 -4.65 37.93 30.50
CA ILE A 483 -5.97 38.25 29.96
C ILE A 483 -7.01 37.48 30.78
N GLY A 484 -8.00 38.20 31.32
CA GLY A 484 -8.99 37.58 32.20
C GLY A 484 -8.34 36.87 33.38
N ASN A 485 -8.57 35.56 33.47
CA ASN A 485 -7.98 34.68 34.48
C ASN A 485 -6.79 33.87 33.97
N VAL A 486 -6.43 33.99 32.70
CA VAL A 486 -5.36 33.20 32.08
C VAL A 486 -4.04 33.96 32.12
N GLN A 487 -2.98 33.27 32.55
CA GLN A 487 -1.61 33.75 32.49
C GLN A 487 -0.85 32.97 31.41
N LEU A 488 -0.23 33.69 30.48
CA LEU A 488 0.76 33.16 29.54
C LEU A 488 2.12 33.71 29.92
N SER A 489 3.12 32.86 30.09
CA SER A 489 4.51 33.25 30.29
C SER A 489 5.34 32.67 29.17
N VAL A 490 6.24 33.48 28.60
CA VAL A 490 7.10 33.08 27.48
C VAL A 490 8.54 33.44 27.78
N ASP A 491 9.45 32.49 27.63
CA ASP A 491 10.90 32.65 27.77
C ASP A 491 11.66 32.02 26.60
N HIS A 492 12.96 32.30 26.48
CA HIS A 492 13.84 31.61 25.56
C HIS A 492 14.32 30.28 26.16
N THR A 493 14.68 29.32 25.31
CA THR A 493 15.50 28.19 25.76
C THR A 493 16.98 28.56 25.64
N TYR A 494 17.80 28.03 26.55
CA TYR A 494 19.23 28.37 26.66
C TYR A 494 20.10 27.11 26.58
N GLU A 495 21.31 27.22 26.01
CA GLU A 495 22.28 26.10 25.88
C GLU A 495 22.86 25.63 27.24
N SER A 496 22.64 26.39 28.31
CA SER A 496 23.15 26.12 29.65
C SER A 496 22.31 26.81 30.72
N ASP A 497 22.54 26.47 32.00
CA ASP A 497 21.93 27.17 33.15
C ASP A 497 22.28 28.68 33.24
N SER A 498 23.19 29.18 32.40
CA SER A 498 23.43 30.61 32.24
C SER A 498 22.62 31.17 31.07
N SER A 499 21.77 32.16 31.34
CA SER A 499 20.88 32.88 30.41
C SER A 499 21.60 33.71 29.33
N ASP A 500 22.89 33.44 29.07
CA ASP A 500 23.75 34.27 28.22
C ASP A 500 23.78 33.79 26.76
N VAL A 501 23.34 32.56 26.48
CA VAL A 501 23.33 31.95 25.13
C VAL A 501 21.99 31.29 24.84
N ILE A 502 21.22 31.90 23.95
CA ILE A 502 19.90 31.41 23.51
C ILE A 502 20.09 30.24 22.55
N SER A 503 19.47 29.10 22.84
CA SER A 503 19.41 27.95 21.93
C SER A 503 18.20 28.05 21.00
N THR A 504 17.01 28.32 21.53
CA THR A 504 15.80 28.59 20.74
C THR A 504 15.10 29.87 21.22
N PRO A 505 14.97 30.88 20.35
CA PRO A 505 14.37 32.14 20.74
C PRO A 505 12.84 32.14 20.68
N SER A 506 12.21 32.59 21.75
CA SER A 506 10.85 33.12 21.73
C SER A 506 10.77 34.48 21.05
N GLY A 507 9.74 34.70 20.27
CA GLY A 507 9.52 35.96 19.56
C GLY A 507 8.84 35.80 18.21
N VAL A 508 9.10 36.76 17.32
CA VAL A 508 8.69 36.72 15.92
C VAL A 508 9.94 36.82 15.05
N ARG A 509 10.16 35.82 14.19
CA ARG A 509 11.20 35.89 13.13
C ARG A 509 10.58 36.46 11.87
N VAL A 510 11.25 37.42 11.26
CA VAL A 510 10.84 38.05 10.00
C VAL A 510 11.85 37.70 8.92
N PHE A 511 11.37 37.23 7.76
CA PHE A 511 12.23 36.84 6.64
C PHE A 511 12.17 37.85 5.51
N TYR A 512 13.31 38.01 4.82
CA TYR A 512 13.50 38.94 3.70
C TYR A 512 14.21 38.26 2.53
N GLY A 513 14.04 38.81 1.33
CA GLY A 513 14.76 38.33 0.14
C GLY A 513 16.27 38.63 0.18
N ALA A 514 16.68 39.68 0.89
CA ALA A 514 18.07 40.11 1.04
C ALA A 514 18.55 39.98 2.51
N SER A 515 19.87 40.03 2.72
CA SER A 515 20.46 39.94 4.06
C SER A 515 20.56 41.31 4.73
N PHE A 516 20.17 41.39 6.00
CA PHE A 516 20.19 42.61 6.82
C PHE A 516 20.76 42.33 8.22
N SER A 517 21.18 43.38 8.91
CA SER A 517 21.68 43.31 10.29
C SER A 517 20.65 43.75 11.34
N THR A 518 19.48 44.23 10.89
CA THR A 518 18.39 44.77 11.71
C THR A 518 17.07 44.68 10.95
N LEU A 519 15.94 44.84 11.65
CA LEU A 519 14.61 44.90 11.05
C LEU A 519 14.51 46.00 9.98
N GLN A 520 13.79 45.73 8.88
CA GLN A 520 13.61 46.66 7.76
C GLN A 520 12.19 47.19 7.65
N ASP A 521 12.01 48.30 6.93
CA ASP A 521 10.69 48.86 6.62
C ASP A 521 10.01 48.02 5.52
N PRO A 522 8.83 47.41 5.79
CA PRO A 522 8.14 46.52 4.85
C PRO A 522 7.71 47.21 3.55
N VAL A 523 7.63 48.54 3.53
CA VAL A 523 7.35 49.30 2.29
C VAL A 523 8.56 49.30 1.35
N SER A 524 9.77 49.31 1.91
CA SER A 524 11.01 49.34 1.12
C SER A 524 11.56 47.95 0.82
N GLU A 525 11.39 47.01 1.77
CA GLU A 525 11.89 45.64 1.69
C GLU A 525 10.77 44.70 2.13
N PRO A 526 10.00 44.13 1.19
CA PRO A 526 8.88 43.26 1.51
C PRO A 526 9.27 42.05 2.36
N GLU A 527 8.45 41.76 3.36
CA GLU A 527 8.61 40.63 4.28
C GLU A 527 8.05 39.37 3.58
N ILE A 528 8.88 38.36 3.37
CA ILE A 528 8.53 37.17 2.56
C ILE A 528 8.01 35.98 3.39
N ALA A 529 8.17 36.03 4.71
CA ALA A 529 7.64 35.05 5.66
C ALA A 529 7.72 35.59 7.11
N TYR A 530 6.94 34.98 8.01
CA TYR A 530 7.03 35.19 9.46
C TYR A 530 7.03 33.86 10.19
N GLN A 531 7.75 33.77 11.31
CA GLN A 531 7.61 32.66 12.24
C GLN A 531 7.26 33.20 13.63
N LEU A 532 6.10 32.84 14.15
CA LEU A 532 5.75 33.07 15.56
C LEU A 532 6.31 31.93 16.39
N ARG A 533 6.91 32.24 17.53
CA ARG A 533 7.61 31.26 18.36
C ARG A 533 7.40 31.53 19.84
N TRP A 534 6.92 30.51 20.54
CA TRP A 534 7.03 30.36 21.98
C TRP A 534 7.95 29.17 22.20
N ALA A 535 9.23 29.44 22.47
CA ALA A 535 10.25 28.42 22.62
C ALA A 535 10.17 27.70 23.97
N ASP A 536 9.82 28.44 25.02
CA ASP A 536 9.49 27.95 26.35
C ASP A 536 8.29 28.76 26.84
N ALA A 537 7.15 28.11 27.02
CA ALA A 537 5.89 28.74 27.36
C ALA A 537 5.20 28.00 28.51
N SER A 538 4.51 28.75 29.36
CA SER A 538 3.62 28.24 30.41
C SER A 538 2.28 28.97 30.34
N LEU A 539 1.18 28.22 30.39
CA LEU A 539 -0.19 28.71 30.27
C LEU A 539 -1.08 28.06 31.34
N TYR A 540 -1.75 28.86 32.17
CA TYR A 540 -2.61 28.37 33.25
C TYR A 540 -3.68 29.39 33.71
N ASP A 541 -4.76 28.91 34.34
CA ASP A 541 -5.75 29.75 35.02
C ASP A 541 -5.29 30.06 36.45
N VAL A 542 -4.99 31.34 36.73
CA VAL A 542 -4.48 31.81 38.03
C VAL A 542 -5.46 31.61 39.20
N THR A 543 -6.74 31.38 38.92
CA THR A 543 -7.80 31.19 39.92
C THR A 543 -7.95 29.74 40.37
N THR A 544 -7.43 28.80 39.58
CA THR A 544 -7.47 27.36 39.87
C THR A 544 -6.20 26.86 40.59
N VAL A 545 -5.15 27.67 40.65
CA VAL A 545 -3.90 27.34 41.36
C VAL A 545 -4.19 26.97 42.83
N GLY A 546 -3.72 25.80 43.25
CA GLY A 546 -3.93 25.20 44.56
C GLY A 546 -5.31 24.53 44.75
N THR A 547 -6.03 24.24 43.67
CA THR A 547 -7.32 23.53 43.68
C THR A 547 -7.23 22.19 42.96
N GLU A 548 -8.26 21.35 43.08
CA GLU A 548 -8.33 20.04 42.40
C GLU A 548 -8.42 20.15 40.87
N THR A 549 -8.71 21.34 40.32
CA THR A 549 -8.78 21.59 38.88
C THR A 549 -7.62 22.46 38.39
N GLU A 550 -6.54 22.52 39.17
CA GLU A 550 -5.30 23.16 38.72
C GLU A 550 -4.79 22.46 37.47
N THR A 551 -4.38 23.25 36.47
CA THR A 551 -3.86 22.71 35.21
C THR A 551 -2.87 23.70 34.59
N GLU A 552 -1.72 23.19 34.16
CA GLU A 552 -0.70 23.96 33.45
C GLU A 552 -0.38 23.31 32.11
N LEU A 553 -0.37 24.10 31.01
CA LEU A 553 0.26 23.70 29.75
C LEU A 553 1.64 24.34 29.66
N THR A 554 2.69 23.52 29.66
CA THR A 554 4.07 23.95 29.44
C THR A 554 4.61 23.42 28.11
N GLY A 555 5.58 24.10 27.50
CA GLY A 555 6.29 23.59 26.33
C GLY A 555 6.56 24.65 25.27
N SER A 556 6.42 24.27 24.00
CA SER A 556 6.78 25.13 22.86
C SER A 556 5.72 25.11 21.76
N TYR A 557 5.58 26.25 21.09
CA TYR A 557 4.65 26.46 19.98
C TYR A 557 5.33 27.29 18.87
N PHE A 558 5.25 26.80 17.64
CA PHE A 558 5.82 27.45 16.46
C PHE A 558 4.81 27.46 15.32
N ILE A 559 4.66 28.58 14.65
CA ILE A 559 3.89 28.68 13.40
C ILE A 559 4.68 29.48 12.37
N LEU A 560 4.87 28.90 11.19
CA LEU A 560 5.55 29.52 10.06
C LEU A 560 4.52 29.91 9.00
N TYR A 561 4.56 31.17 8.62
CA TYR A 561 3.76 31.76 7.57
C TYR A 561 4.63 32.13 6.37
N ARG A 562 4.23 31.70 5.17
CA ARG A 562 4.91 32.00 3.91
C ARG A 562 4.15 33.03 3.08
N GLY A 563 4.86 34.06 2.65
CA GLY A 563 4.31 35.14 1.83
C GLY A 563 4.15 34.76 0.36
N VAL A 564 3.01 35.15 -0.22
CA VAL A 564 2.67 35.05 -1.65
C VAL A 564 2.19 36.41 -2.14
N GLU A 565 2.76 36.86 -3.25
CA GLU A 565 2.40 38.15 -3.87
C GLU A 565 1.07 38.03 -4.62
N ASP A 566 0.26 39.09 -4.57
CA ASP A 566 -0.97 39.19 -5.35
C ASP A 566 -0.71 38.87 -6.85
N PRO A 567 -1.40 37.85 -7.42
CA PRO A 567 -1.29 37.51 -8.84
C PRO A 567 -1.59 38.68 -9.80
N SER A 568 -2.33 39.71 -9.34
CA SER A 568 -2.65 40.91 -10.10
C SER A 568 -1.47 41.91 -10.20
N GLY A 569 -0.42 41.71 -9.40
CA GLY A 569 0.77 42.57 -9.35
C GLY A 569 0.56 43.87 -8.56
N ALA A 570 -0.45 43.93 -7.69
CA ALA A 570 -0.72 45.09 -6.83
C ALA A 570 0.30 45.25 -5.68
N GLY A 571 1.18 44.26 -5.47
CA GLY A 571 2.24 44.26 -4.47
C GLY A 571 1.78 43.99 -3.03
N GLU A 572 0.53 43.55 -2.83
CA GLU A 572 0.02 43.11 -1.53
C GLU A 572 0.41 41.65 -1.29
N MET A 573 1.06 41.39 -0.14
CA MET A 573 1.50 40.05 0.27
C MET A 573 0.46 39.42 1.18
N HIS A 574 0.04 38.20 0.87
CA HIS A 574 -0.75 37.34 1.76
C HIS A 574 0.11 36.20 2.28
N TYR A 575 -0.22 35.68 3.45
CA TYR A 575 0.63 34.78 4.21
C TYR A 575 -0.10 33.47 4.54
N ASN A 576 0.35 32.40 3.88
CA ASN A 576 -0.17 31.05 4.06
C ASN A 576 0.53 30.34 5.21
N ILE A 577 -0.17 29.48 5.95
CA ILE A 577 0.48 28.64 6.96
C ILE A 577 1.30 27.56 6.22
N GLU A 578 2.61 27.55 6.43
CA GLU A 578 3.52 26.53 5.92
C GLU A 578 3.67 25.38 6.92
N SER A 579 3.82 25.69 8.21
CA SER A 579 3.89 24.67 9.25
C SER A 579 3.44 25.19 10.61
N VAL A 580 2.94 24.27 11.44
CA VAL A 580 2.58 24.49 12.85
C VAL A 580 3.15 23.33 13.66
N VAL A 581 3.77 23.64 14.80
CA VAL A 581 4.28 22.65 15.75
C VAL A 581 3.90 23.08 17.16
N LEU A 582 3.19 22.24 17.88
CA LEU A 582 2.97 22.30 19.32
C LEU A 582 3.69 21.09 19.94
N ASN A 583 4.52 21.33 20.94
CA ASN A 583 5.10 20.29 21.77
C ASN A 583 4.92 20.71 23.23
N GLY A 584 3.95 20.13 23.90
CA GLY A 584 3.52 20.54 25.22
C GLY A 584 3.32 19.39 26.20
N ARG A 585 3.24 19.77 27.46
CA ARG A 585 2.93 18.92 28.60
C ARG A 585 1.84 19.60 29.42
N ILE A 586 0.76 18.87 29.68
CA ILE A 586 -0.31 19.27 30.58
C ILE A 586 -0.07 18.58 31.92
N SER A 587 0.01 19.35 33.00
CA SER A 587 0.13 18.87 34.38
C SER A 587 -0.99 19.41 35.27
N ASP A 588 -1.23 18.73 36.38
CA ASP A 588 -2.20 19.12 37.39
C ASP A 588 -1.61 20.04 38.48
N VAL A 589 -0.31 20.33 38.45
CA VAL A 589 0.35 21.32 39.32
C VAL A 589 1.09 22.36 38.49
N VAL A 590 0.99 23.64 38.88
CA VAL A 590 1.70 24.75 38.23
C VAL A 590 3.11 24.94 38.82
N GLY A 591 4.13 24.87 37.96
CA GLY A 591 5.49 25.36 38.23
C GLY A 591 6.36 24.50 39.16
N ASP A 592 6.10 23.19 39.26
CA ASP A 592 6.92 22.25 40.02
C ASP A 592 7.95 21.48 39.16
N ASP A 593 8.80 20.66 39.80
CA ASP A 593 9.82 19.83 39.14
C ASP A 593 9.30 18.44 38.73
N SER A 594 7.99 18.30 38.50
CA SER A 594 7.26 17.09 38.09
C SER A 594 7.20 15.94 39.11
N GLU A 595 7.76 16.10 40.32
CA GLU A 595 7.76 15.05 41.34
C GLU A 595 6.39 14.87 42.03
N ASP A 596 5.54 15.90 42.04
CA ASP A 596 4.22 15.91 42.69
C ASP A 596 3.04 15.80 41.70
N ASP A 597 3.29 15.81 40.39
CA ASP A 597 2.26 15.68 39.35
C ASP A 597 1.64 14.27 39.32
N GLN A 598 0.31 14.20 39.43
CA GLN A 598 -0.44 12.93 39.46
C GLN A 598 -1.00 12.60 38.07
N ASN A 599 -1.60 13.59 37.41
CA ASN A 599 -2.19 13.46 36.09
C ASN A 599 -1.40 14.27 35.06
N ILE A 600 -0.79 13.56 34.10
CA ILE A 600 0.12 14.16 33.12
C ILE A 600 -0.32 13.73 31.72
N SER A 601 -0.40 14.70 30.81
CA SER A 601 -0.49 14.43 29.38
C SER A 601 0.66 15.08 28.63
N SER A 602 1.36 14.33 27.79
CA SER A 602 2.19 14.93 26.75
C SER A 602 1.37 15.08 25.47
N VAL A 603 1.57 16.17 24.74
CA VAL A 603 0.86 16.48 23.50
C VAL A 603 1.86 17.02 22.49
N PHE A 604 1.94 16.37 21.34
CA PHE A 604 2.68 16.85 20.18
C PHE A 604 1.71 16.97 19.00
N VAL A 605 1.67 18.12 18.37
CA VAL A 605 0.89 18.34 17.14
C VAL A 605 1.80 18.99 16.11
N SER A 606 1.88 18.42 14.91
CA SER A 606 2.60 19.00 13.79
C SER A 606 1.72 18.98 12.57
N ALA A 607 1.53 20.13 11.93
CA ALA A 607 0.76 20.24 10.70
C ALA A 607 1.57 21.00 9.65
N GLN A 608 1.45 20.61 8.38
CA GLN A 608 2.19 21.26 7.29
C GLN A 608 1.31 21.45 6.05
N SER A 609 1.69 22.45 5.26
CA SER A 609 1.19 22.66 3.90
C SER A 609 2.29 22.25 2.92
N THR A 610 1.98 21.39 1.95
CA THR A 610 2.94 21.02 0.90
C THR A 610 3.08 22.05 -0.22
N ASN A 611 2.14 23.00 -0.30
CA ASN A 611 1.99 24.00 -1.37
C ASN A 611 1.80 25.45 -0.88
N PRO A 612 2.48 25.92 0.19
CA PRO A 612 2.21 27.22 0.80
C PRO A 612 2.60 28.42 -0.07
N ALA A 613 3.32 28.24 -1.18
CA ALA A 613 3.62 29.32 -2.14
C ALA A 613 2.65 29.40 -3.31
N GLU A 614 1.81 28.39 -3.53
CA GLU A 614 1.16 28.19 -4.81
C GLU A 614 -0.22 28.85 -4.90
N TYR A 615 -0.69 29.48 -3.82
CA TYR A 615 -1.99 30.12 -3.77
C TYR A 615 -1.97 31.43 -3.00
N TYR A 616 -2.85 32.35 -3.41
CA TYR A 616 -3.07 33.62 -2.72
C TYR A 616 -4.29 33.47 -1.80
N ALA A 617 -4.08 33.52 -0.48
CA ALA A 617 -5.15 33.31 0.51
C ALA A 617 -6.26 34.38 0.43
N ASP A 618 -7.44 34.06 0.96
CA ASP A 618 -8.59 34.99 1.03
C ASP A 618 -8.38 36.13 2.04
N SER A 619 -7.58 35.87 3.06
CA SER A 619 -7.19 36.82 4.09
C SER A 619 -5.69 37.04 4.06
N GLN A 620 -5.25 38.21 4.55
CA GLN A 620 -3.83 38.54 4.63
C GLN A 620 -3.02 37.49 5.39
N PHE A 621 -3.58 36.89 6.44
CA PHE A 621 -3.03 35.73 7.13
C PHE A 621 -4.05 34.60 7.06
N ALA A 622 -3.61 33.42 6.63
CA ALA A 622 -4.47 32.24 6.58
C ALA A 622 -4.89 31.80 7.98
N SER A 623 -6.13 31.32 8.10
CA SER A 623 -6.69 30.84 9.38
C SER A 623 -6.24 29.41 9.67
N PHE A 624 -6.02 29.11 10.95
CA PHE A 624 -5.73 27.76 11.44
C PHE A 624 -6.92 26.80 11.26
N ASN A 625 -8.15 27.31 11.13
CA ASN A 625 -9.37 26.49 11.03
C ASN A 625 -9.60 25.86 9.63
N GLY A 626 -8.66 26.03 8.68
CA GLY A 626 -8.80 25.62 7.28
C GLY A 626 -8.23 24.24 6.93
N PHE A 627 -8.13 23.30 7.88
CA PHE A 627 -7.58 21.96 7.62
C PHE A 627 -8.35 21.24 6.52
N PHE A 628 -7.60 20.64 5.58
CA PHE A 628 -8.13 19.75 4.53
C PHE A 628 -9.25 20.35 3.66
N SER A 629 -9.42 21.68 3.68
CA SER A 629 -10.51 22.37 3.02
C SER A 629 -9.96 23.19 1.86
N PRO A 630 -10.47 23.01 0.62
CA PRO A 630 -10.07 23.87 -0.49
C PRO A 630 -10.39 25.33 -0.20
N SER A 631 -9.49 26.24 -0.59
CA SER A 631 -9.76 27.68 -0.53
C SER A 631 -11.05 28.02 -1.31
N GLU A 632 -11.97 28.78 -0.71
CA GLU A 632 -13.24 29.18 -1.34
C GLU A 632 -13.02 30.04 -2.61
N SER A 633 -11.86 30.68 -2.74
CA SER A 633 -11.44 31.48 -3.90
C SER A 633 -10.85 30.72 -5.07
N SER A 634 -10.59 29.41 -4.94
CA SER A 634 -10.02 28.65 -6.05
C SER A 634 -11.03 28.57 -7.21
N VAL A 635 -10.64 29.06 -8.39
CA VAL A 635 -11.38 28.85 -9.65
C VAL A 635 -11.18 27.44 -10.21
N TYR A 636 -10.28 26.66 -9.60
CA TYR A 636 -9.88 25.32 -10.04
C TYR A 636 -10.64 24.28 -9.22
N THR A 637 -11.74 23.81 -9.79
CA THR A 637 -12.55 22.70 -9.25
C THR A 637 -12.53 21.54 -10.24
N ASP A 638 -12.90 20.35 -9.77
CA ASP A 638 -13.11 19.20 -10.65
C ASP A 638 -13.99 19.58 -11.87
N GLY A 639 -13.57 19.13 -13.05
CA GLY A 639 -14.13 19.46 -14.35
C GLY A 639 -13.64 20.78 -14.97
N TYR A 640 -12.76 21.54 -14.32
CA TYR A 640 -12.19 22.77 -14.90
C TYR A 640 -11.35 22.45 -16.15
N VAL A 641 -11.63 23.11 -17.28
CA VAL A 641 -10.91 22.88 -18.54
C VAL A 641 -9.88 23.98 -18.80
N SER A 642 -8.61 23.59 -18.84
CA SER A 642 -7.50 24.45 -19.26
C SER A 642 -7.21 24.24 -20.75
N SER A 643 -7.53 25.24 -21.57
CA SER A 643 -7.32 25.13 -23.02
C SER A 643 -5.84 25.21 -23.40
N GLY A 644 -5.40 24.29 -24.27
CA GLY A 644 -4.02 24.15 -24.70
C GLY A 644 -3.05 23.88 -23.56
N LEU A 645 -3.48 23.14 -22.54
CA LEU A 645 -2.68 22.80 -21.36
C LEU A 645 -1.38 22.11 -21.77
N VAL A 646 -1.47 21.15 -22.67
CA VAL A 646 -0.31 20.40 -23.17
C VAL A 646 -0.07 20.73 -24.63
N SER A 647 1.19 20.84 -25.01
CA SER A 647 1.61 20.83 -26.40
C SER A 647 2.78 19.89 -26.63
N TYR A 648 2.81 19.18 -27.75
CA TYR A 648 3.84 18.17 -28.00
C TYR A 648 4.21 18.04 -29.48
N ARG A 649 5.40 17.48 -29.74
CA ARG A 649 5.88 17.08 -31.08
C ARG A 649 7.03 16.10 -30.98
N THR A 650 7.26 15.35 -32.06
CA THR A 650 8.46 14.55 -32.26
C THR A 650 9.50 15.27 -33.12
N GLY A 651 10.75 14.82 -33.04
CA GLY A 651 11.82 15.28 -33.91
C GLY A 651 13.09 14.45 -33.75
N SER A 652 14.18 14.88 -34.39
CA SER A 652 15.49 14.23 -34.27
C SER A 652 16.61 15.23 -34.05
N GLU A 653 17.65 14.81 -33.33
CA GLU A 653 18.88 15.56 -33.10
C GLU A 653 20.10 14.65 -33.06
N THR A 654 21.30 15.23 -33.24
CA THR A 654 22.55 14.47 -33.18
C THR A 654 23.28 14.78 -31.87
N ILE A 655 23.39 13.79 -30.99
CA ILE A 655 24.09 13.89 -29.70
C ILE A 655 25.38 13.08 -29.77
N ASN A 656 26.52 13.74 -29.55
CA ASN A 656 27.85 13.10 -29.60
C ASN A 656 28.11 12.26 -30.88
N GLY A 657 27.50 12.64 -32.00
CA GLY A 657 27.64 11.94 -33.28
C GLY A 657 26.68 10.77 -33.49
N GLN A 658 25.77 10.51 -32.56
CA GLN A 658 24.68 9.54 -32.69
C GLN A 658 23.38 10.29 -33.00
N ASP A 659 22.61 9.79 -33.97
CA ASP A 659 21.27 10.30 -34.26
C ASP A 659 20.29 9.77 -33.21
N VAL A 660 19.54 10.68 -32.61
CA VAL A 660 18.64 10.45 -31.47
C VAL A 660 17.29 11.06 -31.81
N GLU A 661 16.22 10.30 -31.59
CA GLU A 661 14.85 10.80 -31.74
C GLU A 661 14.40 11.41 -30.42
N TYR A 662 13.50 12.39 -30.47
CA TYR A 662 12.99 13.03 -29.26
C TYR A 662 11.50 13.32 -29.32
N PHE A 663 10.91 13.40 -28.13
CA PHE A 663 9.56 13.87 -27.87
C PHE A 663 9.62 15.11 -26.98
N ASP A 664 9.25 16.26 -27.54
CA ASP A 664 9.07 17.49 -26.77
C ASP A 664 7.66 17.47 -26.16
N TYR A 665 7.57 17.64 -24.85
CA TYR A 665 6.32 17.71 -24.08
C TYR A 665 6.31 19.00 -23.27
N TYR A 666 5.41 19.91 -23.62
CA TYR A 666 5.28 21.23 -22.98
C TYR A 666 3.99 21.28 -22.17
N VAL A 667 4.12 21.67 -20.90
CA VAL A 667 2.98 21.90 -20.02
C VAL A 667 2.87 23.40 -19.76
N LYS A 668 1.70 23.97 -20.00
CA LYS A 668 1.39 25.36 -19.71
C LYS A 668 1.34 25.55 -18.19
N ASP A 669 2.04 26.57 -17.69
CA ASP A 669 2.14 26.89 -16.26
C ASP A 669 2.77 25.75 -15.41
N GLY A 670 3.43 24.78 -16.05
CA GLY A 670 4.13 23.67 -15.42
C GLY A 670 5.51 23.42 -16.04
N GLU A 671 6.13 22.31 -15.66
CA GLU A 671 7.42 21.91 -16.20
C GLU A 671 7.30 21.30 -17.60
N SER A 672 8.31 21.52 -18.43
CA SER A 672 8.35 21.02 -19.81
C SER A 672 9.60 20.17 -20.01
N TYR A 673 9.47 19.08 -20.75
CA TYR A 673 10.53 18.08 -20.92
C TYR A 673 10.77 17.71 -22.38
N ARG A 674 11.99 17.27 -22.64
CA ARG A 674 12.36 16.53 -23.84
C ARG A 674 12.75 15.12 -23.42
N TYR A 675 12.03 14.13 -23.92
CA TYR A 675 12.42 12.73 -23.82
C TYR A 675 13.25 12.38 -25.05
N ARG A 676 14.45 11.84 -24.85
CA ARG A 676 15.35 11.39 -25.91
C ARG A 676 15.40 9.89 -25.95
N PHE A 677 15.26 9.34 -27.14
CA PHE A 677 15.21 7.92 -27.41
C PHE A 677 16.40 7.54 -28.29
N TYR A 678 17.31 6.77 -27.72
CA TYR A 678 18.52 6.34 -28.40
C TYR A 678 18.25 5.07 -29.20
N PRO A 679 18.86 4.92 -30.39
CA PRO A 679 18.79 3.68 -31.16
C PRO A 679 19.20 2.46 -30.33
N THR A 680 18.51 1.33 -30.56
CA THR A 680 18.85 0.03 -29.97
C THR A 680 20.30 -0.34 -30.23
N VAL A 681 20.97 -0.85 -29.20
CA VAL A 681 22.35 -1.35 -29.27
C VAL A 681 22.41 -2.77 -28.68
N TYR A 682 23.20 -3.64 -29.31
CA TYR A 682 23.49 -4.97 -28.81
C TYR A 682 24.70 -4.96 -27.87
N ARG A 683 24.56 -5.54 -26.68
CA ARG A 683 25.58 -5.52 -25.62
C ARG A 683 25.77 -6.90 -25.02
N GLN A 684 27.02 -7.33 -24.89
CA GLN A 684 27.36 -8.62 -24.32
C GLN A 684 26.85 -8.77 -22.88
N ASP A 685 26.06 -9.81 -22.63
CA ASP A 685 25.44 -10.08 -21.34
C ASP A 685 26.28 -10.99 -20.44
N THR A 686 27.45 -10.49 -20.05
CA THR A 686 28.31 -11.24 -19.11
C THR A 686 27.72 -11.44 -17.71
N GLY A 687 26.56 -10.84 -17.42
CA GLY A 687 25.96 -10.70 -16.10
C GLY A 687 24.63 -11.40 -15.90
N ASP A 688 24.03 -11.98 -16.95
CA ASP A 688 22.64 -12.47 -16.92
C ASP A 688 21.68 -11.31 -16.55
N SER A 689 21.86 -10.20 -17.26
CA SER A 689 21.28 -8.89 -16.96
C SER A 689 19.80 -8.83 -17.29
N ASP A 690 19.34 -9.59 -18.28
CA ASP A 690 17.92 -9.81 -18.59
C ASP A 690 17.32 -11.04 -17.89
N ARG A 691 18.15 -11.81 -17.19
CA ARG A 691 17.80 -12.94 -16.32
C ARG A 691 17.23 -14.13 -17.06
N ASP A 692 17.63 -14.33 -18.30
CA ASP A 692 17.21 -15.49 -19.08
C ASP A 692 18.10 -16.73 -18.87
N GLY A 693 19.19 -16.59 -18.12
CA GLY A 693 20.12 -17.65 -17.77
C GLY A 693 21.29 -17.82 -18.76
N ASP A 694 21.27 -17.14 -19.90
CA ASP A 694 22.40 -17.10 -20.84
C ASP A 694 23.35 -15.93 -20.48
N ARG A 695 24.65 -16.23 -20.39
CA ARG A 695 25.70 -15.26 -20.04
C ARG A 695 26.67 -15.00 -21.18
N ASP A 696 26.48 -15.69 -22.29
CA ASP A 696 27.36 -15.71 -23.45
C ASP A 696 26.69 -15.09 -24.71
N GLU A 697 25.59 -14.36 -24.54
CA GLU A 697 24.87 -13.69 -25.63
C GLU A 697 25.01 -12.16 -25.67
N ASP A 698 24.54 -11.54 -26.76
CA ASP A 698 24.44 -10.09 -26.92
C ASP A 698 22.97 -9.69 -26.77
N VAL A 699 22.63 -8.95 -25.72
CA VAL A 699 21.26 -8.53 -25.43
C VAL A 699 20.96 -7.18 -26.08
N ALA A 700 19.77 -7.06 -26.68
CA ALA A 700 19.26 -5.81 -27.22
C ALA A 700 18.95 -4.83 -26.08
N THR A 701 19.43 -3.59 -26.22
CA THR A 701 19.24 -2.57 -25.19
C THR A 701 18.83 -1.25 -25.80
N PHE A 702 17.76 -0.68 -25.27
CA PHE A 702 17.18 0.60 -25.68
C PHE A 702 17.34 1.60 -24.53
N ASP A 703 18.03 2.71 -24.79
CA ASP A 703 18.30 3.73 -23.77
C ASP A 703 17.39 4.94 -24.01
N TYR A 704 16.84 5.52 -22.94
CA TYR A 704 16.15 6.81 -22.99
C TYR A 704 16.58 7.75 -21.86
N GLU A 705 16.40 9.06 -22.01
CA GLU A 705 16.64 10.05 -20.95
C GLU A 705 15.59 11.16 -20.98
N GLN A 706 15.25 11.68 -19.81
CA GLN A 706 14.41 12.87 -19.64
C GLN A 706 15.30 14.11 -19.48
N CYS A 707 14.96 15.19 -20.18
CA CYS A 707 15.70 16.45 -20.15
C CYS A 707 14.78 17.64 -19.89
N ASP A 708 15.17 18.54 -19.00
CA ASP A 708 14.40 19.76 -18.70
C ASP A 708 14.48 20.74 -19.86
N LEU A 709 13.33 21.28 -20.27
CA LEU A 709 13.21 22.30 -21.30
C LEU A 709 12.95 23.68 -20.71
N SER A 710 13.57 24.68 -21.33
CA SER A 710 13.33 26.10 -21.12
C SER A 710 13.07 26.81 -22.44
N GLY A 711 12.59 28.07 -22.42
CA GLY A 711 12.41 28.88 -23.63
C GLY A 711 11.09 28.67 -24.39
N GLY A 712 10.20 27.84 -23.86
CA GLY A 712 8.86 27.58 -24.41
C GLY A 712 8.86 26.82 -25.75
N SER A 713 7.67 26.48 -26.25
CA SER A 713 7.50 25.61 -27.43
C SER A 713 8.06 26.16 -28.74
N SER A 714 8.23 27.48 -28.84
CA SER A 714 8.79 28.15 -30.01
C SER A 714 10.31 28.08 -30.12
N ALA A 715 11.02 27.92 -29.00
CA ALA A 715 12.48 27.92 -28.94
C ALA A 715 13.00 27.11 -27.74
N PRO A 716 12.78 25.78 -27.72
CA PRO A 716 13.18 24.94 -26.61
C PRO A 716 14.69 24.88 -26.46
N VAL A 717 15.15 24.96 -25.22
CA VAL A 717 16.55 24.81 -24.84
C VAL A 717 16.64 23.80 -23.70
N VAL A 718 17.39 22.73 -23.94
CA VAL A 718 17.71 21.70 -22.94
C VAL A 718 18.65 22.29 -21.90
N GLN A 719 18.24 22.27 -20.63
CA GLN A 719 19.03 22.78 -19.49
C GLN A 719 19.91 21.69 -18.88
N GLY A 720 19.35 20.50 -18.70
CA GLY A 720 20.01 19.33 -18.14
C GLY A 720 19.22 18.06 -18.46
N CYS A 721 19.85 16.89 -18.31
CA CYS A 721 19.20 15.60 -18.51
C CYS A 721 19.51 14.69 -17.33
N GLU A 722 18.54 13.85 -16.98
CA GLU A 722 18.70 12.78 -16.03
C GLU A 722 19.63 11.68 -16.58
N PRO A 723 20.18 10.80 -15.71
CA PRO A 723 20.88 9.61 -16.16
C PRO A 723 20.02 8.77 -17.11
N LYS A 724 20.65 8.20 -18.13
CA LYS A 724 19.96 7.31 -19.08
C LYS A 724 19.36 6.11 -18.36
N GLN A 725 18.10 5.86 -18.63
CA GLN A 725 17.42 4.62 -18.28
C GLN A 725 17.61 3.61 -19.41
N ARG A 726 17.81 2.34 -19.06
CA ARG A 726 18.04 1.24 -20.01
C ARG A 726 16.92 0.22 -19.90
N LEU A 727 16.35 -0.10 -21.06
CA LEU A 727 15.41 -1.19 -21.26
C LEU A 727 16.11 -2.31 -22.03
N TYR A 728 15.78 -3.56 -21.69
CA TYR A 728 16.36 -4.77 -22.28
C TYR A 728 15.40 -5.38 -23.31
N SER A 729 15.22 -4.67 -24.43
CA SER A 729 14.45 -5.13 -25.59
C SER A 729 14.71 -4.21 -26.79
N GLU A 730 14.34 -4.66 -27.98
CA GLU A 730 14.22 -3.77 -29.14
C GLU A 730 12.95 -2.91 -28.99
N ARG A 731 13.11 -1.60 -29.18
CA ARG A 731 12.02 -0.63 -29.17
C ARG A 731 12.25 0.46 -30.21
N ASN A 732 11.17 1.05 -30.70
CA ASN A 732 11.22 2.35 -31.36
C ASN A 732 10.66 3.47 -30.47
N MET A 733 10.82 4.73 -30.89
CA MET A 733 10.33 5.89 -30.14
C MET A 733 8.81 5.83 -29.87
N GLN A 734 8.00 5.40 -30.84
CA GLN A 734 6.53 5.33 -30.68
C GLN A 734 6.15 4.30 -29.60
N GLU A 735 6.75 3.12 -29.63
CA GLU A 735 6.53 2.05 -28.63
C GLU A 735 6.92 2.52 -27.24
N ALA A 736 8.10 3.11 -27.08
CA ALA A 736 8.56 3.63 -25.79
C ALA A 736 7.66 4.76 -25.24
N ILE A 737 7.16 5.64 -26.11
CA ILE A 737 6.20 6.67 -25.70
C ILE A 737 4.84 6.07 -25.35
N ASN A 738 4.41 5.01 -26.03
CA ASN A 738 3.17 4.32 -25.71
C ASN A 738 3.24 3.66 -24.32
N GLU A 739 4.33 2.95 -24.00
CA GLU A 739 4.55 2.36 -22.67
C GLU A 739 4.56 3.42 -21.55
N LEU A 740 5.19 4.58 -21.80
CA LEU A 740 5.18 5.72 -20.88
C LEU A 740 3.79 6.37 -20.78
N TRP A 741 3.03 6.44 -21.87
CA TRP A 741 1.66 6.95 -21.86
C TRP A 741 0.73 6.03 -21.07
N GLU A 742 0.87 4.72 -21.23
CA GLU A 742 0.07 3.74 -20.51
C GLU A 742 0.24 3.91 -18.98
N VAL A 743 1.44 4.30 -18.50
CA VAL A 743 1.69 4.56 -17.06
C VAL A 743 1.21 5.94 -16.60
N GLY A 744 0.63 6.73 -17.50
CA GLY A 744 0.10 8.05 -17.20
C GLY A 744 1.09 9.21 -17.32
N VAL A 745 2.35 8.97 -17.75
CA VAL A 745 3.41 10.01 -17.79
C VAL A 745 2.99 11.25 -18.59
N PHE A 746 2.28 11.05 -19.71
CA PHE A 746 1.86 12.15 -20.58
C PHE A 746 0.40 12.57 -20.41
N SER A 747 -0.46 11.69 -19.91
CA SER A 747 -1.90 11.97 -19.80
C SER A 747 -2.28 12.66 -18.50
N ARG A 748 -1.43 12.61 -17.46
CA ARG A 748 -1.73 13.13 -16.12
C ARG A 748 -0.78 14.25 -15.64
N PRO A 749 -0.64 15.39 -16.36
CA PRO A 749 0.19 16.49 -15.88
C PRO A 749 -0.36 17.11 -14.59
N GLU A 750 0.52 17.40 -13.64
CA GLU A 750 0.20 18.13 -12.42
C GLU A 750 0.66 19.58 -12.53
N ILE A 751 -0.21 20.51 -12.12
CA ILE A 751 0.06 21.94 -12.11
C ILE A 751 0.05 22.43 -10.66
N ASP A 752 1.15 23.07 -10.26
CA ASP A 752 1.30 23.67 -8.94
C ASP A 752 0.15 24.62 -8.62
N GLY A 753 -0.42 24.49 -7.41
CA GLY A 753 -1.54 25.31 -6.94
C GLY A 753 -2.90 25.01 -7.57
N GLN A 754 -2.99 24.07 -8.53
CA GLN A 754 -4.25 23.69 -9.19
C GLN A 754 -4.60 22.22 -8.97
N GLY A 755 -3.64 21.32 -9.22
CA GLY A 755 -3.82 19.88 -9.09
C GLY A 755 -3.54 19.09 -10.37
N GLY A 756 -4.04 17.85 -10.40
CA GLY A 756 -3.86 16.91 -11.50
C GLY A 756 -4.89 17.10 -12.61
N TYR A 757 -4.39 17.30 -13.83
CA TYR A 757 -5.18 17.36 -15.06
C TYR A 757 -5.09 16.07 -15.83
N PHE A 758 -6.17 15.73 -16.55
CA PHE A 758 -6.17 14.68 -17.54
C PHE A 758 -6.20 15.27 -18.94
N VAL A 759 -5.34 14.73 -19.81
CA VAL A 759 -5.22 15.12 -21.21
C VAL A 759 -5.53 13.91 -22.08
N GLU A 760 -6.59 14.03 -22.87
CA GLU A 760 -7.05 12.96 -23.76
C GLU A 760 -6.19 12.93 -25.04
N PHE A 761 -5.23 12.00 -25.09
CA PHE A 761 -4.40 11.80 -26.28
C PHE A 761 -5.17 11.09 -27.41
N PRO A 762 -4.91 11.39 -28.69
CA PRO A 762 -5.47 10.62 -29.78
C PRO A 762 -4.99 9.15 -29.74
N VAL A 763 -5.93 8.20 -29.78
CA VAL A 763 -5.67 6.76 -29.76
C VAL A 763 -6.21 6.07 -31.01
N GLU A 764 -5.59 4.95 -31.39
CA GLU A 764 -6.11 4.04 -32.40
C GLU A 764 -7.30 3.22 -31.86
N ALA A 765 -7.97 2.48 -32.75
CA ALA A 765 -9.01 1.54 -32.33
C ALA A 765 -8.41 0.43 -31.44
N PRO A 766 -9.16 -0.06 -30.43
CA PRO A 766 -8.71 -1.16 -29.58
C PRO A 766 -8.23 -2.36 -30.38
N ASP A 767 -7.16 -3.00 -29.92
CA ASP A 767 -6.62 -4.22 -30.52
C ASP A 767 -7.47 -5.47 -30.18
N ALA A 768 -6.93 -6.66 -30.44
CA ALA A 768 -7.62 -7.92 -30.16
C ALA A 768 -7.85 -8.19 -28.66
N HIS A 769 -7.08 -7.56 -27.78
CA HIS A 769 -7.20 -7.64 -26.32
C HIS A 769 -8.03 -6.47 -25.76
N GLY A 770 -8.51 -5.56 -26.61
CA GLY A 770 -9.21 -4.35 -26.18
C GLY A 770 -8.27 -3.23 -25.74
N CYS A 771 -6.96 -3.31 -26.03
CA CYS A 771 -5.97 -2.33 -25.63
C CYS A 771 -5.94 -1.14 -26.58
N LEU A 772 -5.99 0.05 -26.01
CA LEU A 772 -5.76 1.30 -26.70
C LEU A 772 -4.25 1.57 -26.83
N ALA A 773 -3.84 2.07 -27.98
CA ALA A 773 -2.50 2.57 -28.22
C ALA A 773 -2.58 3.98 -28.82
N LEU A 774 -1.55 4.79 -28.57
CA LEU A 774 -1.46 6.13 -29.12
C LEU A 774 -1.44 6.12 -30.67
N SER A 775 -2.20 7.03 -31.28
CA SER A 775 -2.08 7.32 -32.71
C SER A 775 -0.67 7.83 -33.06
N PRO A 776 -0.24 7.72 -34.33
CA PRO A 776 1.08 8.19 -34.78
C PRO A 776 1.36 9.62 -34.34
N LEU A 777 2.48 9.81 -33.62
CA LEU A 777 2.83 11.09 -33.03
C LEU A 777 3.27 12.12 -34.10
N PRO A 778 2.82 13.38 -34.02
CA PRO A 778 3.07 14.39 -35.04
C PRO A 778 4.45 15.03 -34.91
N GLU A 779 5.11 15.29 -36.05
CA GLU A 779 6.32 16.13 -36.11
C GLU A 779 6.00 17.63 -35.94
N THR A 780 4.75 18.02 -36.15
CA THR A 780 4.27 19.39 -35.96
C THR A 780 3.70 19.59 -34.57
N LEU A 781 4.01 20.74 -33.96
CA LEU A 781 3.49 21.11 -32.65
C LEU A 781 1.96 21.03 -32.63
N THR A 782 1.44 20.16 -31.77
CA THR A 782 0.01 19.91 -31.56
C THR A 782 -0.32 20.23 -30.11
N SER A 783 -1.49 20.81 -29.85
CA SER A 783 -1.93 21.18 -28.51
C SER A 783 -3.21 20.43 -28.14
N LEU A 784 -3.30 20.05 -26.87
CA LEU A 784 -4.45 19.38 -26.27
C LEU A 784 -4.93 20.20 -25.07
N ASP A 785 -6.25 20.23 -24.88
CA ASP A 785 -6.87 20.77 -23.68
C ASP A 785 -6.71 19.75 -22.54
N GLY A 786 -6.66 20.23 -21.30
CA GLY A 786 -6.67 19.38 -20.11
C GLY A 786 -7.89 19.65 -19.25
N THR A 787 -8.44 18.60 -18.64
CA THR A 787 -9.55 18.71 -17.68
C THR A 787 -9.02 18.37 -16.29
N LEU A 788 -9.18 19.28 -15.33
CA LEU A 788 -8.81 19.06 -13.94
C LEU A 788 -9.72 17.97 -13.39
N TYR A 789 -9.15 16.86 -12.94
CA TYR A 789 -9.89 15.77 -12.31
C TYR A 789 -9.49 15.62 -10.84
N ARG A 790 -8.28 16.08 -10.48
CA ARG A 790 -7.73 15.94 -9.13
C ARG A 790 -7.33 17.28 -8.52
N PRO A 791 -8.27 18.07 -7.98
CA PRO A 791 -7.96 19.35 -7.37
C PRO A 791 -7.07 19.19 -6.13
N ILE A 792 -6.06 20.05 -6.02
CA ILE A 792 -5.16 20.06 -4.85
C ILE A 792 -5.87 20.67 -3.64
N VAL A 793 -5.56 20.16 -2.44
CA VAL A 793 -5.95 20.80 -1.18
C VAL A 793 -4.96 21.93 -0.90
N LEU A 794 -5.48 23.15 -0.75
CA LEU A 794 -4.70 24.33 -0.41
C LEU A 794 -4.72 24.53 1.11
N GLY A 795 -3.58 24.81 1.73
CA GLY A 795 -3.47 24.96 3.19
C GLY A 795 -2.85 23.75 3.87
N LEU A 796 -3.16 23.57 5.16
CA LEU A 796 -2.66 22.45 5.96
C LEU A 796 -3.29 21.14 5.45
N ASN A 797 -2.47 20.32 4.84
CA ASN A 797 -2.86 19.07 4.20
C ASN A 797 -2.11 17.85 4.75
N THR A 798 -1.27 18.05 5.76
CA THR A 798 -0.71 16.98 6.60
C THR A 798 -0.86 17.34 8.08
N LEU A 799 -1.13 16.34 8.90
CA LEU A 799 -1.28 16.45 10.34
C LEU A 799 -0.68 15.21 11.01
N ARG A 800 0.16 15.41 12.02
CA ARG A 800 0.54 14.40 13.00
C ARG A 800 0.13 14.88 14.38
N ALA A 801 -0.51 14.02 15.16
CA ALA A 801 -0.79 14.31 16.56
C ALA A 801 -0.47 13.10 17.43
N THR A 802 0.32 13.32 18.47
CA THR A 802 0.71 12.32 19.46
C THR A 802 0.28 12.80 20.83
N THR A 803 -0.35 11.95 21.62
CA THR A 803 -0.59 12.22 23.04
C THR A 803 -0.36 10.97 23.88
N GLU A 804 0.36 11.14 24.99
CA GLU A 804 0.53 10.11 26.02
C GLU A 804 -0.10 10.63 27.31
N VAL A 805 -1.06 9.90 27.85
CA VAL A 805 -1.78 10.21 29.09
C VAL A 805 -1.35 9.22 30.17
N ILE A 806 -1.05 9.75 31.36
CA ILE A 806 -0.74 9.01 32.58
C ILE A 806 -1.62 9.58 33.69
N LEU A 807 -2.47 8.75 34.27
CA LEU A 807 -3.41 9.14 35.32
C LEU A 807 -3.10 8.40 36.63
N GLU A 808 -3.28 9.04 37.77
CA GLU A 808 -3.36 8.33 39.05
C GLU A 808 -4.72 7.62 39.13
N TYR A 809 -4.70 6.29 39.05
CA TYR A 809 -5.91 5.48 38.89
C TYR A 809 -6.14 4.54 40.08
N ASP A 810 -5.08 3.93 40.65
CA ASP A 810 -5.21 2.91 41.70
C ASP A 810 -4.69 3.34 43.09
N GLY A 811 -4.25 4.59 43.22
CA GLY A 811 -3.66 5.16 44.43
C GLY A 811 -2.19 4.79 44.63
N ASN A 812 -1.49 4.34 43.58
CA ASN A 812 -0.04 4.27 43.51
C ASN A 812 0.57 5.56 42.93
N THR A 813 1.89 5.69 43.04
CA THR A 813 2.65 6.78 42.41
C THR A 813 2.73 6.61 40.89
N SER A 814 2.67 7.71 40.14
CA SER A 814 2.59 7.82 38.67
C SER A 814 3.56 6.97 37.83
N THR A 815 4.65 6.44 38.39
CA THR A 815 5.62 5.61 37.66
C THR A 815 5.17 4.17 37.35
N ASN A 816 4.11 3.68 38.00
CA ASN A 816 3.59 2.31 37.80
C ASN A 816 2.15 2.29 37.24
N GLU A 817 1.59 3.47 36.93
CA GLU A 817 0.23 3.58 36.40
C GLU A 817 0.20 3.22 34.91
N PRO A 818 -0.92 2.68 34.42
CA PRO A 818 -1.07 2.32 33.02
C PRO A 818 -1.03 3.57 32.15
N LYS A 819 -0.35 3.46 31.01
CA LYS A 819 -0.14 4.57 30.07
C LYS A 819 -1.02 4.40 28.86
N THR A 820 -1.59 5.49 28.37
CA THR A 820 -2.38 5.50 27.12
C THR A 820 -1.73 6.41 26.10
N LEU A 821 -1.28 5.84 24.98
CA LEU A 821 -0.66 6.54 23.87
C LEU A 821 -1.57 6.51 22.65
N LEU A 822 -1.89 7.68 22.12
CA LEU A 822 -2.49 7.84 20.79
C LEU A 822 -1.47 8.53 19.89
N ASP A 823 -1.14 7.95 18.75
CA ASP A 823 -0.39 8.64 17.69
C ASP A 823 -1.14 8.49 16.36
N LEU A 824 -1.36 9.61 15.68
CA LEU A 824 -2.07 9.68 14.40
C LEU A 824 -1.26 10.49 13.40
N SER A 825 -1.32 10.05 12.14
CA SER A 825 -0.72 10.72 10.99
C SER A 825 -1.75 10.71 9.86
N VAL A 826 -2.07 11.89 9.32
CA VAL A 826 -3.05 12.09 8.26
C VAL A 826 -2.45 12.97 7.18
N SER A 827 -2.61 12.58 5.92
CA SER A 827 -2.16 13.30 4.73
C SER A 827 -3.27 13.29 3.68
N ALA A 828 -3.68 14.47 3.23
CA ALA A 828 -4.68 14.64 2.18
C ALA A 828 -4.26 15.74 1.19
N PRO A 829 -3.24 15.47 0.35
CA PRO A 829 -2.71 16.45 -0.59
C PRO A 829 -3.72 16.82 -1.69
N PHE A 830 -4.67 15.93 -2.01
CA PHE A 830 -5.76 16.14 -2.97
C PHE A 830 -7.10 15.81 -2.31
N LEU A 831 -8.21 16.31 -2.86
CA LEU A 831 -9.55 16.14 -2.29
C LEU A 831 -10.03 14.68 -2.20
N ASP A 832 -9.56 13.85 -3.11
CA ASP A 832 -9.93 12.46 -3.32
C ASP A 832 -8.88 11.46 -2.83
N VAL A 833 -7.74 11.95 -2.34
CA VAL A 833 -6.62 11.16 -1.82
C VAL A 833 -6.50 11.39 -0.33
N LEU A 834 -6.55 10.31 0.44
CA LEU A 834 -6.40 10.35 1.89
C LEU A 834 -5.53 9.18 2.34
N GLU A 835 -4.47 9.49 3.07
CA GLU A 835 -3.63 8.51 3.76
C GLU A 835 -3.73 8.81 5.26
N GLY A 836 -4.09 7.81 6.06
CA GLY A 836 -4.30 7.95 7.48
C GLY A 836 -3.80 6.72 8.22
N THR A 837 -2.95 6.92 9.22
CA THR A 837 -2.55 5.87 10.16
C THR A 837 -2.79 6.37 11.57
N ALA A 838 -3.38 5.54 12.42
CA ALA A 838 -3.61 5.83 13.83
C ALA A 838 -3.32 4.61 14.68
N ALA A 839 -2.58 4.78 15.76
CA ALA A 839 -2.32 3.76 16.77
C ALA A 839 -2.78 4.24 18.14
N LEU A 840 -3.59 3.43 18.82
CA LEU A 840 -3.94 3.58 20.23
C LEU A 840 -3.30 2.42 21.00
N SER A 841 -2.46 2.71 21.98
CA SER A 841 -1.78 1.72 22.81
C SER A 841 -2.03 1.98 24.29
N HIS A 842 -2.28 0.93 25.06
CA HIS A 842 -2.55 0.99 26.49
C HIS A 842 -1.74 -0.06 27.26
N ASP A 843 -1.41 0.24 28.52
CA ASP A 843 -0.57 -0.56 29.44
C ASP A 843 0.75 -1.10 28.81
N TYR A 844 1.42 -0.24 28.04
CA TYR A 844 2.67 -0.60 27.37
C TYR A 844 3.91 -0.29 28.22
N SER A 845 5.00 -1.02 27.93
CA SER A 845 6.28 -0.90 28.65
C SER A 845 7.37 -0.16 27.87
N ALA A 846 7.24 -0.08 26.54
CA ALA A 846 8.14 0.63 25.64
C ALA A 846 7.41 1.08 24.36
N VAL A 847 7.99 2.02 23.63
CA VAL A 847 7.43 2.54 22.36
C VAL A 847 8.33 2.13 21.19
N SER A 848 7.72 1.63 20.12
CA SER A 848 8.37 1.39 18.83
C SER A 848 8.21 2.61 17.92
N THR A 849 9.26 2.92 17.16
CA THR A 849 9.30 4.02 16.18
C THR A 849 9.59 3.51 14.76
N SER A 850 9.37 2.22 14.50
CA SER A 850 9.67 1.59 13.20
C SER A 850 8.56 1.72 12.16
N SER A 851 7.41 2.26 12.56
CA SER A 851 6.23 2.55 11.73
C SER A 851 6.02 4.06 11.57
N ASP A 852 5.06 4.46 10.73
CA ASP A 852 4.71 5.87 10.51
C ASP A 852 4.19 6.56 11.78
N VAL A 853 3.57 5.78 12.67
CA VAL A 853 3.12 6.20 14.01
C VAL A 853 3.87 5.44 15.10
N TYR A 854 3.92 6.02 16.29
CA TYR A 854 4.44 5.40 17.50
C TYR A 854 3.47 4.34 18.02
N MET A 855 4.02 3.19 18.41
CA MET A 855 3.23 2.07 18.90
C MET A 855 3.77 1.55 20.23
N GLY A 856 2.88 1.30 21.19
CA GLY A 856 3.22 0.62 22.42
C GLY A 856 3.69 -0.82 22.18
N THR A 857 4.56 -1.29 23.05
CA THR A 857 5.11 -2.65 23.10
C THR A 857 5.24 -3.12 24.54
N GLY A 858 4.98 -4.40 24.80
CA GLY A 858 5.03 -4.95 26.15
C GLY A 858 4.24 -6.25 26.26
N SER A 859 4.27 -6.86 27.45
CA SER A 859 3.52 -8.10 27.72
C SER A 859 2.05 -7.87 28.05
N ASN A 860 1.70 -6.71 28.60
CA ASN A 860 0.34 -6.36 29.02
C ASN A 860 -0.37 -5.42 28.02
N LEU A 861 0.21 -5.27 26.82
CA LEU A 861 -0.21 -4.29 25.84
C LEU A 861 -1.65 -4.58 25.38
N ASP A 862 -2.44 -3.52 25.26
CA ASP A 862 -3.63 -3.50 24.42
C ASP A 862 -3.42 -2.46 23.31
N ARG A 863 -3.66 -2.83 22.05
CA ARG A 863 -3.36 -1.96 20.91
C ARG A 863 -4.41 -2.06 19.81
N LEU A 864 -4.76 -0.90 19.28
CA LEU A 864 -5.50 -0.72 18.04
C LEU A 864 -4.58 -0.01 17.03
N LEU A 865 -4.42 -0.56 15.84
CA LEU A 865 -3.74 0.11 14.73
C LEU A 865 -4.68 0.13 13.53
N ILE A 866 -4.94 1.34 13.03
CA ILE A 866 -5.75 1.60 11.86
C ILE A 866 -4.82 2.14 10.78
N ASN A 867 -4.82 1.52 9.61
CA ASN A 867 -4.26 2.09 8.40
C ASN A 867 -5.38 2.27 7.39
N TYR A 868 -5.42 3.42 6.75
CA TYR A 868 -6.36 3.73 5.70
C TYR A 868 -5.62 4.43 4.58
N SER A 869 -5.79 3.92 3.37
CA SER A 869 -5.29 4.57 2.17
C SER A 869 -6.36 4.58 1.12
N ARG A 870 -6.61 5.76 0.58
CA ARG A 870 -7.43 5.97 -0.60
C ARG A 870 -6.55 6.62 -1.66
N SER A 871 -6.23 5.84 -2.68
CA SER A 871 -5.46 6.29 -3.85
C SER A 871 -6.39 6.66 -5.01
N ASN A 872 -5.92 7.49 -5.94
CA ASN A 872 -6.79 8.18 -6.90
C ASN A 872 -7.49 7.28 -7.94
N GLU A 873 -7.20 5.97 -8.05
CA GLU A 873 -7.55 5.27 -9.31
C GLU A 873 -8.36 3.98 -9.22
N THR A 874 -8.52 3.32 -8.08
CA THR A 874 -9.38 2.09 -7.95
C THR A 874 -9.29 1.42 -6.58
N LEU A 875 -8.24 1.72 -5.81
CA LEU A 875 -7.91 1.00 -4.58
C LEU A 875 -8.14 1.89 -3.37
N GLU A 876 -9.08 1.46 -2.54
CA GLU A 876 -9.27 1.92 -1.17
C GLU A 876 -8.96 0.72 -0.28
N THR A 877 -8.00 0.88 0.63
CA THR A 877 -7.55 -0.18 1.54
C THR A 877 -7.67 0.31 2.97
N GLY A 878 -8.22 -0.51 3.84
CA GLY A 878 -8.30 -0.25 5.26
C GLY A 878 -7.83 -1.47 6.03
N ASP A 879 -6.80 -1.32 6.85
CA ASP A 879 -6.34 -2.39 7.73
C ASP A 879 -6.62 -2.01 9.18
N LEU A 880 -7.08 -3.00 9.94
CA LEU A 880 -7.33 -2.89 11.36
C LEU A 880 -6.60 -4.05 12.06
N ASP A 881 -5.52 -3.72 12.75
CA ASP A 881 -4.78 -4.64 13.62
C ASP A 881 -5.20 -4.40 15.07
N ILE A 882 -5.58 -5.49 15.75
CA ILE A 882 -5.99 -5.46 17.14
C ILE A 882 -5.17 -6.47 17.93
N TYR A 883 -4.46 -5.95 18.93
CA TYR A 883 -3.75 -6.73 19.93
C TYR A 883 -4.48 -6.60 21.27
N LYS A 884 -4.81 -7.73 21.90
CA LYS A 884 -5.37 -7.77 23.25
C LYS A 884 -4.58 -8.76 24.11
N ASP A 885 -4.10 -8.29 25.26
CA ASP A 885 -3.57 -9.17 26.29
C ASP A 885 -4.70 -9.84 27.10
N GLY A 886 -4.42 -11.05 27.59
CA GLY A 886 -5.27 -11.69 28.59
C GLY A 886 -6.57 -12.32 28.06
N VAL A 887 -6.66 -12.65 26.77
CA VAL A 887 -7.88 -13.25 26.20
C VAL A 887 -8.09 -14.65 26.76
N SER A 888 -9.23 -14.83 27.44
CA SER A 888 -9.61 -16.08 28.06
C SER A 888 -10.19 -17.04 27.03
N LEU A 889 -9.61 -18.23 26.93
CA LEU A 889 -9.97 -19.27 26.00
C LEU A 889 -10.45 -20.50 26.77
N THR A 890 -11.66 -20.98 26.49
CA THR A 890 -12.09 -22.30 26.98
C THR A 890 -11.81 -23.32 25.88
N LEU A 891 -10.85 -24.22 26.12
CA LEU A 891 -10.48 -25.28 25.20
C LEU A 891 -11.54 -26.40 25.16
N ALA A 892 -11.51 -27.21 24.10
CA ALA A 892 -12.46 -28.32 23.90
C ALA A 892 -12.47 -29.36 25.04
N ASP A 893 -11.40 -29.46 25.83
CA ASP A 893 -11.31 -30.32 27.01
C ASP A 893 -11.92 -29.69 28.30
N GLY A 894 -12.43 -28.46 28.18
CA GLY A 894 -13.01 -27.66 29.26
C GLY A 894 -11.99 -26.96 30.15
N SER A 895 -10.70 -26.97 29.80
CA SER A 895 -9.70 -26.14 30.45
C SER A 895 -9.79 -24.68 30.00
N GLU A 896 -9.43 -23.77 30.89
CA GLU A 896 -9.32 -22.34 30.60
C GLU A 896 -7.83 -22.01 30.42
N ASP A 897 -7.51 -21.33 29.32
CA ASP A 897 -6.20 -20.78 29.01
C ASP A 897 -6.32 -19.25 28.87
N VAL A 898 -5.25 -18.53 29.17
CA VAL A 898 -5.19 -17.06 29.01
C VAL A 898 -4.04 -16.77 28.08
N VAL A 899 -4.36 -16.21 26.91
CA VAL A 899 -3.39 -16.00 25.84
C VAL A 899 -3.44 -14.57 25.34
N ASN A 900 -2.27 -14.05 25.00
CA ASN A 900 -2.15 -12.83 24.22
C ASN A 900 -2.59 -13.17 22.79
N SER A 901 -3.52 -12.38 22.28
CA SER A 901 -4.13 -12.62 20.98
C SER A 901 -3.99 -11.37 20.11
N GLU A 902 -3.64 -11.61 18.87
CA GLU A 902 -3.53 -10.62 17.81
C GLU A 902 -4.47 -11.08 16.71
N ILE A 903 -5.48 -10.29 16.39
CA ILE A 903 -6.21 -10.45 15.14
C ILE A 903 -5.83 -9.29 14.25
N LEU A 904 -5.25 -9.64 13.12
CA LEU A 904 -5.20 -8.74 12.00
C LEU A 904 -6.48 -8.92 11.19
N THR A 905 -7.23 -7.83 11.05
CA THR A 905 -8.30 -7.74 10.06
C THR A 905 -7.87 -6.84 8.92
N THR A 906 -7.63 -7.46 7.77
CA THR A 906 -7.37 -6.73 6.53
C THR A 906 -8.71 -6.50 5.85
N GLY A 907 -9.13 -5.24 5.79
CA GLY A 907 -10.30 -4.78 5.04
C GLY A 907 -9.85 -4.35 3.65
N MET A 908 -9.85 -5.29 2.72
CA MET A 908 -9.68 -4.90 1.33
C MET A 908 -11.04 -4.40 0.83
N LEU A 909 -11.21 -3.09 0.75
CA LEU A 909 -12.18 -2.45 -0.15
C LEU A 909 -11.69 -2.64 -1.60
N ASN A 910 -11.50 -3.91 -1.97
CA ASN A 910 -11.19 -4.31 -3.32
C ASN A 910 -12.45 -4.10 -4.14
N LYS A 911 -12.44 -3.01 -4.90
CA LYS A 911 -13.37 -2.60 -5.96
C LYS A 911 -14.35 -1.52 -5.50
N ALA A 912 -13.92 -0.28 -5.72
CA ALA A 912 -14.84 0.68 -6.33
C ALA A 912 -15.56 -0.04 -7.48
N VAL A 913 -16.89 0.01 -7.53
CA VAL A 913 -17.68 -0.62 -8.59
C VAL A 913 -17.42 0.15 -9.89
N GLY A 914 -16.33 -0.22 -10.57
CA GLY A 914 -15.81 0.37 -11.81
C GLY A 914 -14.59 -0.44 -12.25
N ALA A 915 -14.55 -0.88 -13.51
CA ALA A 915 -13.37 -1.56 -14.02
C ALA A 915 -12.19 -0.57 -14.03
N PRO A 916 -10.98 -0.99 -13.61
CA PRO A 916 -9.81 -0.16 -13.80
C PRO A 916 -9.72 0.26 -15.27
N LEU A 917 -9.25 1.49 -15.53
CA LEU A 917 -9.07 2.03 -16.89
C LEU A 917 -7.98 1.28 -17.68
N TYR A 918 -7.40 0.26 -17.04
CA TYR A 918 -6.47 -0.67 -17.58
C TYR A 918 -6.72 -2.07 -16.99
N HIS A 919 -6.26 -3.12 -17.66
CA HIS A 919 -6.02 -4.41 -17.01
C HIS A 919 -4.62 -4.87 -17.33
N PHE A 920 -4.11 -5.83 -16.57
CA PHE A 920 -2.89 -6.52 -16.97
C PHE A 920 -3.25 -7.77 -17.75
N TYR A 921 -2.44 -8.07 -18.75
CA TYR A 921 -2.45 -9.37 -19.41
C TYR A 921 -1.01 -9.83 -19.53
N VAL A 922 -0.82 -11.15 -19.60
CA VAL A 922 0.49 -11.70 -19.90
C VAL A 922 0.56 -11.87 -21.41
N ASP A 923 1.55 -11.25 -22.03
CA ASP A 923 1.74 -11.39 -23.48
C ASP A 923 2.30 -12.76 -23.86
N ASP A 924 2.50 -12.88 -25.14
CA ASP A 924 3.07 -14.03 -25.80
C ASP A 924 4.53 -14.34 -25.38
N ASP A 925 5.24 -13.37 -24.80
CA ASP A 925 6.59 -13.53 -24.24
C ASP A 925 6.58 -13.89 -22.75
N GLY A 926 5.39 -14.03 -22.15
CA GLY A 926 5.21 -14.35 -20.74
C GLY A 926 5.44 -13.15 -19.81
N LEU A 927 5.47 -11.93 -20.37
CA LEU A 927 5.65 -10.68 -19.65
C LEU A 927 4.30 -10.05 -19.32
N LEU A 928 4.20 -9.48 -18.13
CA LEU A 928 3.01 -8.78 -17.68
C LEU A 928 2.97 -7.37 -18.31
N ASN A 929 2.02 -7.13 -19.20
CA ASN A 929 1.81 -5.83 -19.83
C ASN A 929 0.54 -5.17 -19.32
N ARG A 930 0.57 -3.84 -19.25
CA ARG A 930 -0.61 -3.06 -18.92
C ARG A 930 -1.36 -2.68 -20.20
N CYS A 931 -2.62 -3.10 -20.28
CA CYS A 931 -3.54 -2.78 -21.34
C CYS A 931 -4.47 -1.64 -20.92
N VAL A 932 -4.32 -0.44 -21.47
CA VAL A 932 -5.28 0.66 -21.24
C VAL A 932 -6.56 0.41 -22.04
N THR A 933 -7.71 0.34 -21.36
CA THR A 933 -9.01 0.03 -21.99
C THR A 933 -9.85 1.28 -22.24
N GLN A 934 -9.56 2.37 -21.53
CA GLN A 934 -10.28 3.63 -21.65
C GLN A 934 -9.33 4.82 -21.50
N ASN A 935 -9.48 5.81 -22.37
CA ASN A 935 -8.66 7.03 -22.38
C ASN A 935 -9.42 8.19 -21.70
N VAL A 936 -9.69 8.03 -20.41
CA VAL A 936 -10.38 9.02 -19.56
C VAL A 936 -9.64 9.18 -18.23
N ALA A 937 -9.96 10.21 -17.46
CA ALA A 937 -9.27 10.51 -16.21
C ALA A 937 -9.52 9.45 -15.11
N GLU A 938 -10.79 9.10 -14.93
CA GLU A 938 -11.29 8.19 -13.90
C GLU A 938 -12.42 7.32 -14.45
N ALA A 939 -12.61 6.14 -13.86
CA ALA A 939 -13.78 5.31 -14.14
C ALA A 939 -15.00 5.87 -13.40
N ASP A 940 -16.20 5.75 -13.99
CA ASP A 940 -17.45 5.96 -13.25
C ASP A 940 -17.51 4.91 -12.12
N THR A 941 -17.27 5.32 -10.88
CA THR A 941 -17.30 4.43 -9.72
C THR A 941 -18.53 4.70 -8.85
N GLN A 942 -19.25 3.64 -8.50
CA GLN A 942 -20.17 3.67 -7.36
C GLN A 942 -19.47 3.03 -6.16
N ARG A 943 -19.55 3.72 -5.01
CA ARG A 943 -19.01 3.23 -3.74
C ARG A 943 -20.12 2.53 -2.98
N GLU A 944 -19.97 1.24 -2.74
CA GLU A 944 -20.85 0.47 -1.88
C GLU A 944 -20.00 -0.14 -0.77
N THR A 945 -20.03 0.46 0.42
CA THR A 945 -19.25 -0.02 1.57
C THR A 945 -19.67 -1.41 2.02
N ASP A 946 -20.88 -1.84 1.65
CA ASP A 946 -21.43 -3.15 1.96
C ASP A 946 -20.72 -4.29 1.21
N ASP A 947 -19.98 -3.99 0.12
CA ASP A 947 -19.20 -4.97 -0.63
C ASP A 947 -17.83 -5.29 0.02
N THR A 948 -17.47 -4.61 1.12
CA THR A 948 -16.19 -4.82 1.81
C THR A 948 -16.10 -6.23 2.39
N VAL A 949 -14.98 -6.90 2.16
CA VAL A 949 -14.65 -8.18 2.82
C VAL A 949 -13.46 -7.97 3.74
N TRP A 950 -13.64 -8.32 5.01
CA TRP A 950 -12.58 -8.37 6.00
C TRP A 950 -12.14 -9.80 6.19
N VAL A 951 -10.83 -10.06 6.25
CA VAL A 951 -10.30 -11.39 6.51
C VAL A 951 -9.84 -11.46 7.97
N LEU A 952 -10.19 -12.53 8.67
CA LEU A 952 -9.75 -12.80 10.04
C LEU A 952 -8.44 -13.60 10.00
N ASN A 953 -7.33 -12.94 10.30
CA ASN A 953 -6.01 -13.57 10.37
C ASN A 953 -5.53 -13.70 11.82
N TYR A 954 -4.88 -14.83 12.12
CA TYR A 954 -4.11 -15.02 13.35
C TYR A 954 -2.76 -15.67 13.03
N ARG A 955 -1.65 -14.98 13.33
CA ARG A 955 -0.27 -15.43 13.09
C ARG A 955 -0.03 -15.91 11.65
N ASP A 956 -0.37 -15.06 10.68
CA ASP A 956 -0.16 -15.28 9.24
C ASP A 956 -1.03 -16.39 8.64
N VAL A 957 -2.12 -16.76 9.32
CA VAL A 957 -3.07 -17.79 8.85
C VAL A 957 -4.49 -17.24 8.85
N VAL A 958 -5.19 -17.43 7.73
CA VAL A 958 -6.59 -17.02 7.55
C VAL A 958 -7.55 -18.05 8.16
N TYR A 959 -8.41 -17.61 9.09
CA TYR A 959 -9.40 -18.44 9.80
C TYR A 959 -10.85 -18.09 9.50
N GLY A 960 -11.12 -16.98 8.83
CA GLY A 960 -12.47 -16.59 8.48
C GLY A 960 -12.54 -15.27 7.74
N ARG A 961 -13.76 -14.81 7.52
CA ARG A 961 -14.06 -13.51 6.92
C ARG A 961 -15.28 -12.85 7.54
N ILE A 962 -15.36 -11.54 7.42
CA ILE A 962 -16.53 -10.71 7.72
C ILE A 962 -16.98 -10.05 6.42
N ALA A 963 -18.24 -10.26 6.03
CA ALA A 963 -18.81 -9.64 4.84
C ALA A 963 -20.30 -9.37 5.04
N MET A 964 -20.85 -8.43 4.27
CA MET A 964 -22.30 -8.25 4.26
C MET A 964 -22.98 -9.35 3.44
N GLU A 965 -23.91 -10.07 4.07
CA GLU A 965 -24.71 -11.10 3.43
C GLU A 965 -26.20 -10.80 3.67
N ASN A 966 -26.95 -10.56 2.58
CA ASN A 966 -28.37 -10.22 2.64
C ASN A 966 -28.71 -9.03 3.56
N GLY A 967 -27.84 -8.02 3.62
CA GLY A 967 -28.04 -6.79 4.41
C GLY A 967 -27.63 -6.91 5.88
N VAL A 968 -26.90 -7.96 6.26
CA VAL A 968 -26.38 -8.18 7.63
C VAL A 968 -24.90 -8.56 7.55
N TRP A 969 -24.06 -8.00 8.41
CA TRP A 969 -22.67 -8.42 8.53
C TRP A 969 -22.58 -9.79 9.19
N ILE A 970 -21.98 -10.75 8.47
CA ILE A 970 -21.80 -12.13 8.91
C ILE A 970 -20.32 -12.42 9.01
N ILE A 971 -19.92 -13.03 10.13
CA ILE A 971 -18.61 -13.67 10.26
C ILE A 971 -18.76 -15.12 9.84
N ARG A 972 -17.96 -15.57 8.88
CA ARG A 972 -17.87 -16.97 8.45
C ARG A 972 -16.47 -17.50 8.72
N TYR A 973 -16.39 -18.61 9.44
CA TYR A 973 -15.13 -19.28 9.74
C TYR A 973 -14.83 -20.42 8.75
N ILE A 974 -13.56 -20.80 8.63
CA ILE A 974 -13.11 -21.86 7.71
C ILE A 974 -13.69 -23.25 8.03
N ASP A 975 -14.21 -23.48 9.24
CA ASP A 975 -14.91 -24.72 9.63
C ASP A 975 -16.41 -24.74 9.23
N GLY A 976 -16.92 -23.65 8.64
CA GLY A 976 -18.32 -23.48 8.25
C GLY A 976 -19.25 -23.00 9.35
N SER A 977 -18.75 -22.75 10.56
CA SER A 977 -19.52 -22.03 11.57
C SER A 977 -19.64 -20.56 11.17
N TRP A 978 -20.71 -19.91 11.61
CA TRP A 978 -20.95 -18.51 11.30
C TRP A 978 -21.76 -17.80 12.40
N GLU A 979 -21.60 -16.49 12.49
CA GLU A 979 -22.33 -15.66 13.44
C GLU A 979 -22.66 -14.29 12.84
N SER A 980 -23.74 -13.68 13.33
CA SER A 980 -24.11 -12.32 12.92
C SER A 980 -23.49 -11.28 13.86
N LEU A 981 -23.16 -10.12 13.32
CA LEU A 981 -22.74 -8.94 14.08
C LEU A 981 -23.93 -8.07 14.58
N LEU A 982 -25.15 -8.63 14.59
CA LEU A 982 -26.37 -7.97 15.12
C LEU A 982 -26.58 -8.20 16.62
#